data_AF-A0AAN9U6R5-F1
#
_entry.id   AF-A0AAN9U6R5-F1
#
_cell.length_a   1.000
_cell.length_b   1.000
_cell.length_c   1.000
_cell.angle_alpha   90.00
_cell.angle_beta   90.00
_cell.angle_gamma   90.00
#
_symmetry.space_group_name_H-M   'P 1'
#
loop_
_entity.id
_entity.type
_entity.pdbx_description
1 polymer ?
#
loop_
_entity_poly.entity_id
_entity_poly.type
_entity_poly.pdbx_seq_one_letter_code
_entity_poly.pdbx_strand_id
1 'polypeptide(L)'
;MAAVAADINTNGVETTDAGKVDIPSTNGSNVQLKDEPSTKTLPKTVHRAYPESRVKLIDRHLDEPRKLRVVVIGGGLAGILAGVLLPEKVPGIELVIYEKNTDFSTFSPKTDWSDEFAPGAEIRDYWQSVARKYNVYRLAKFNHRVDEATYDAAAGKWNVNITDLNGNTVVQDTADFVLTCIGRFNSWRLPDYPGLSEYKGLLRHASHWDPKFDPTGKRVAVIGNGASGIQLVANLQPVVSRLDHYARSKTWIAASWAGDERTLEPQPIPAEKKEVFEDPQLYLEFRKTLEDKYWRRFHTFLKGEANDNIRDFFIEKIKARLAKKPELLDELLPDFSPNCRRLTPGPGYLEALQEENLDFIRQPIKRFTETGIETVDGKHREVDAVFCATGANGDQIPPFPIRAHGKELGSLWHPDGEYGFPYTYLGAATPGFPNLFFVHGPNSTGPSGTVPHSVEVQLTYYAKFFRKVSREGIKTIVPKKKAADDFVEYCDAFFSKTVLNDGCSSWYNGGRPGARIHGLWPGSSNHVTAVRREPRWEDFEYEYLDESQGNSLLWYFGNGGTKAEQDPAYSIGYAPYAAGLYMNSRYGTEWLELLGSALCGVSAGVFWMAETAIAIAYPEPWNKGKALGYWLTYRLSGQIIGGAVNLGLNVHVNTAGKVSYVVYIIFIAIQAAGPFVAFLLNKPSKVQRKDGKKVSLEILQNPWHELRQTAKLFCTREFLSIVLFIGQAVFAESVFFTYLSLWFSVRARALGSFLGGIAAIISGNILGFWIDRTSISLKHRVRYGFAAIVILQGAWWTWATVIVTRYSRTHPTYDWVDPEFGGGFGVFIFLTIGFQVNYLFLYFIIQNLAGGDEALVIRYAALLRGTESAWQALSYGLESLTVFAEHGGVYMNFCLWAVAILPAWTVLRHIGETTTTPTDSDVTTKQREVAGVKV
;
A
#
# COMPACT_ATOMS: atom_id res chain seq x y z
N MET A 1 -20.22 -3.76 30.35
CA MET A 1 -20.71 -3.24 31.64
C MET A 1 -21.86 -2.28 31.39
N ALA A 2 -22.84 -2.33 32.29
CA ALA A 2 -24.03 -1.50 32.30
C ALA A 2 -23.73 0.01 32.38
N ALA A 3 -24.75 0.77 32.00
CA ALA A 3 -24.99 2.20 32.20
C ALA A 3 -24.27 2.86 33.38
N VAL A 4 -23.71 4.07 33.15
CA VAL A 4 -23.92 5.29 33.97
C VAL A 4 -23.51 6.49 33.11
N ALA A 5 -24.45 7.39 32.78
CA ALA A 5 -24.17 8.77 32.38
C ALA A 5 -25.37 9.67 32.73
N ALA A 6 -25.38 10.12 33.98
CA ALA A 6 -26.09 11.26 34.58
C ALA A 6 -25.30 11.52 35.87
N ASP A 7 -24.86 12.70 36.29
CA ASP A 7 -25.36 14.06 36.19
C ASP A 7 -24.16 15.03 36.30
N ILE A 8 -24.20 16.18 35.63
CA ILE A 8 -23.77 17.44 36.26
C ILE A 8 -24.76 18.56 35.90
N ASN A 9 -25.47 18.94 36.95
CA ASN A 9 -26.32 20.10 37.23
C ASN A 9 -26.19 21.38 36.38
N THR A 10 -27.37 21.76 35.85
CA THR A 10 -28.12 23.01 36.04
C THR A 10 -27.39 24.36 36.13
N ASN A 11 -27.74 25.19 35.15
CA ASN A 11 -27.52 26.62 35.04
C ASN A 11 -28.20 27.42 36.15
N GLY A 12 -27.49 28.42 36.67
CA GLY A 12 -28.05 29.55 37.40
C GLY A 12 -28.38 30.71 36.47
N VAL A 13 -29.64 31.18 36.55
CA VAL A 13 -30.10 32.58 36.61
C VAL A 13 -29.57 33.56 35.55
N GLU A 14 -30.45 34.03 34.64
CA GLU A 14 -31.15 35.33 34.70
C GLU A 14 -31.74 35.66 33.32
N THR A 15 -33.06 35.83 33.22
CA THR A 15 -33.70 36.47 32.06
C THR A 15 -34.70 37.50 32.58
N THR A 16 -34.53 38.74 32.15
CA THR A 16 -35.50 39.83 32.28
C THR A 16 -35.93 40.33 30.90
N ASP A 17 -37.19 40.75 30.87
CA ASP A 17 -37.90 41.62 29.93
C ASP A 17 -38.41 41.13 28.57
N ALA A 18 -39.70 40.76 28.62
CA ALA A 18 -40.85 41.55 28.13
C ALA A 18 -41.08 41.77 26.63
N GLY A 19 -42.25 41.28 26.17
CA GLY A 19 -42.93 41.72 24.95
C GLY A 19 -44.21 40.95 24.67
N LYS A 20 -45.34 41.42 25.21
CA LYS A 20 -46.74 40.94 24.99
C LYS A 20 -47.19 41.09 23.53
N VAL A 21 -48.01 40.16 23.02
CA VAL A 21 -49.24 40.46 22.22
C VAL A 21 -50.30 39.36 22.43
N ASP A 22 -51.56 39.80 22.49
CA ASP A 22 -52.80 39.19 23.01
C ASP A 22 -53.44 38.02 22.25
N ILE A 23 -54.27 37.24 22.97
CA ILE A 23 -55.26 36.27 22.45
C ILE A 23 -56.65 36.73 22.93
N PRO A 24 -57.69 36.81 22.09
CA PRO A 24 -59.06 37.01 22.54
C PRO A 24 -59.78 35.69 22.84
N SER A 25 -60.55 35.72 23.92
CA SER A 25 -61.43 34.69 24.45
C SER A 25 -62.86 34.78 23.89
N THR A 26 -63.62 33.69 24.08
CA THR A 26 -65.09 33.57 24.32
C THR A 26 -65.54 32.19 23.82
N ASN A 27 -66.50 31.45 24.38
CA ASN A 27 -67.34 31.51 25.57
C ASN A 27 -67.86 30.08 25.81
N GLY A 28 -68.15 29.72 27.05
CA GLY A 28 -68.59 28.38 27.44
C GLY A 28 -70.10 28.14 27.28
N SER A 29 -70.46 26.85 27.25
CA SER A 29 -71.72 26.33 27.78
C SER A 29 -71.54 24.84 28.13
N ASN A 30 -72.13 24.45 29.25
CA ASN A 30 -71.79 23.29 30.06
C ASN A 30 -72.94 22.25 30.02
N VAL A 31 -72.59 20.98 30.31
CA VAL A 31 -73.43 19.87 30.83
C VAL A 31 -74.01 18.82 29.83
N GLN A 32 -73.30 17.65 29.79
CA GLN A 32 -73.71 16.24 30.07
C GLN A 32 -75.06 15.68 29.53
N LEU A 33 -75.24 14.43 29.08
CA LEU A 33 -74.56 13.13 29.29
C LEU A 33 -75.16 12.10 28.29
N LYS A 34 -74.38 11.05 27.96
CA LYS A 34 -74.74 9.65 27.55
C LYS A 34 -74.45 9.14 26.12
N ASP A 35 -73.84 7.97 26.15
CA ASP A 35 -73.87 6.80 25.25
C ASP A 35 -72.76 6.58 24.19
N GLU A 36 -72.09 5.43 24.41
CA GLU A 36 -71.22 4.56 23.59
C GLU A 36 -69.88 5.06 23.00
N PRO A 37 -68.80 4.24 23.10
CA PRO A 37 -67.52 4.54 22.46
C PRO A 37 -67.62 4.25 20.96
N SER A 38 -68.05 5.24 20.19
CA SER A 38 -67.89 5.21 18.74
C SER A 38 -66.39 5.23 18.37
N THR A 39 -66.03 4.33 17.47
CA THR A 39 -64.73 4.21 16.82
C THR A 39 -64.18 5.57 16.39
N LYS A 40 -63.20 6.10 17.13
CA LYS A 40 -62.37 7.22 16.66
C LYS A 40 -61.52 6.71 15.50
N THR A 41 -61.96 6.98 14.27
CA THR A 41 -61.08 7.05 13.11
C THR A 41 -59.94 8.01 13.42
N LEU A 42 -58.72 7.48 13.52
CA LEU A 42 -57.49 8.26 13.53
C LEU A 42 -57.51 9.22 12.32
N PRO A 43 -57.09 10.50 12.48
CA PRO A 43 -56.99 11.40 11.35
C PRO A 43 -56.07 10.77 10.31
N LYS A 44 -56.53 10.69 9.05
CA LYS A 44 -55.70 10.22 7.93
C LYS A 44 -54.41 11.01 7.96
N THR A 45 -53.31 10.36 8.36
CA THR A 45 -51.97 10.88 8.15
C THR A 45 -51.84 11.13 6.66
N VAL A 46 -51.82 12.40 6.27
CA VAL A 46 -51.38 12.80 4.94
C VAL A 46 -49.90 12.46 4.91
N HIS A 47 -49.56 11.21 4.58
CA HIS A 47 -48.22 10.86 4.17
C HIS A 47 -47.94 11.70 2.92
N ARG A 48 -47.19 12.81 3.08
CA ARG A 48 -46.58 13.45 1.92
C ARG A 48 -45.84 12.33 1.17
N ALA A 49 -46.18 12.15 -0.10
CA ALA A 49 -45.45 11.23 -0.95
C ALA A 49 -43.96 11.54 -0.83
N TYR A 50 -43.13 10.48 -0.82
CA TYR A 50 -41.70 10.66 -0.77
C TYR A 50 -41.26 11.57 -1.94
N PRO A 51 -40.43 12.59 -1.70
CA PRO A 51 -40.05 13.52 -2.75
C PRO A 51 -39.33 12.78 -3.88
N GLU A 52 -39.83 12.93 -5.10
CA GLU A 52 -39.18 12.37 -6.30
C GLU A 52 -37.96 13.23 -6.66
N SER A 53 -36.77 12.63 -6.59
CA SER A 53 -35.55 13.29 -7.02
C SER A 53 -35.49 13.35 -8.54
N ARG A 54 -35.13 14.52 -9.08
CA ARG A 54 -34.76 14.68 -10.50
C ARG A 54 -33.45 13.97 -10.86
N VAL A 55 -32.67 13.57 -9.86
CA VAL A 55 -31.37 12.90 -10.01
C VAL A 55 -31.54 11.40 -9.90
N LYS A 56 -31.06 10.68 -10.91
CA LYS A 56 -30.92 9.23 -10.97
C LYS A 56 -29.52 8.85 -10.52
N LEU A 57 -29.44 7.99 -9.49
CA LEU A 57 -28.18 7.44 -9.01
C LEU A 57 -27.45 6.67 -10.14
N ILE A 58 -26.13 6.79 -10.17
CA ILE A 58 -25.29 6.00 -11.08
C ILE A 58 -25.00 4.65 -10.44
N ASP A 59 -24.99 3.59 -11.24
CA ASP A 59 -24.71 2.23 -10.75
C ASP A 59 -23.20 1.99 -10.62
N ARG A 60 -22.60 2.57 -9.58
CA ARG A 60 -21.17 2.49 -9.25
C ARG A 60 -20.97 2.62 -7.74
N HIS A 61 -19.94 1.96 -7.21
CA HIS A 61 -19.54 2.08 -5.80
C HIS A 61 -18.56 3.24 -5.54
N LEU A 62 -18.57 3.80 -4.33
CA LEU A 62 -17.69 4.91 -3.95
C LEU A 62 -16.19 4.55 -4.06
N ASP A 63 -15.84 3.35 -3.63
CA ASP A 63 -14.49 2.76 -3.60
C ASP A 63 -14.08 2.12 -4.94
N GLU A 64 -14.83 2.38 -6.01
CA GLU A 64 -14.48 2.01 -7.38
C GLU A 64 -14.01 3.26 -8.16
N PRO A 65 -12.77 3.72 -7.96
CA PRO A 65 -12.26 4.92 -8.63
C PRO A 65 -12.22 4.75 -10.16
N ARG A 66 -12.41 5.85 -10.90
CA ARG A 66 -12.26 5.86 -12.37
C ARG A 66 -10.80 5.62 -12.74
N LYS A 67 -10.53 4.77 -13.72
CA LYS A 67 -9.18 4.63 -14.27
C LYS A 67 -8.73 5.93 -14.92
N LEU A 68 -7.50 6.33 -14.66
CA LEU A 68 -6.89 7.52 -15.27
C LEU A 68 -5.78 7.10 -16.20
N ARG A 69 -5.80 7.59 -17.44
CA ARG A 69 -4.70 7.44 -18.39
C ARG A 69 -3.76 8.63 -18.30
N VAL A 70 -2.50 8.37 -17.99
CA VAL A 70 -1.50 9.40 -17.74
C VAL A 70 -0.28 9.17 -18.64
N VAL A 71 0.08 10.20 -19.40
CA VAL A 71 1.30 10.21 -20.22
C VAL A 71 2.39 11.00 -19.51
N VAL A 72 3.55 10.35 -19.32
CA VAL A 72 4.77 10.94 -18.77
C VAL A 72 5.78 11.13 -19.88
N ILE A 73 6.30 12.35 -20.04
CA ILE A 73 7.26 12.69 -21.11
C ILE A 73 8.66 12.80 -20.49
N GLY A 74 9.53 11.83 -20.77
CA GLY A 74 10.89 11.70 -20.24
C GLY A 74 11.02 10.58 -19.19
N GLY A 75 12.04 9.74 -19.36
CA GLY A 75 12.44 8.60 -18.54
C GLY A 75 13.70 8.84 -17.70
N GLY A 76 14.01 10.12 -17.42
CA GLY A 76 14.98 10.53 -16.42
C GLY A 76 14.45 10.38 -14.99
N LEU A 77 15.08 11.06 -14.03
CA LEU A 77 14.75 10.91 -12.61
C LEU A 77 13.26 11.05 -12.28
N ALA A 78 12.66 12.09 -12.85
CA ALA A 78 11.23 12.35 -12.71
C ALA A 78 10.35 11.27 -13.34
N GLY A 79 10.72 10.75 -14.50
CA GLY A 79 9.97 9.71 -15.19
C GLY A 79 9.94 8.40 -14.42
N ILE A 80 11.08 7.99 -13.88
CA ILE A 80 11.15 6.70 -13.18
C ILE A 80 10.50 6.78 -11.81
N LEU A 81 10.72 7.86 -11.08
CA LEU A 81 9.96 8.12 -9.85
C LEU A 81 8.45 8.15 -10.10
N ALA A 82 8.00 8.71 -11.23
CA ALA A 82 6.59 8.67 -11.60
C ALA A 82 6.13 7.22 -11.83
N GLY A 83 6.93 6.42 -12.55
CA GLY A 83 6.71 5.00 -12.79
C GLY A 83 6.71 4.12 -11.54
N VAL A 84 7.43 4.50 -10.49
CA VAL A 84 7.44 3.77 -9.21
C VAL A 84 6.35 4.26 -8.27
N LEU A 85 6.24 5.56 -8.04
CA LEU A 85 5.39 6.12 -7.00
C LEU A 85 3.93 6.20 -7.41
N LEU A 86 3.61 6.54 -8.67
CA LEU A 86 2.23 6.77 -9.07
C LEU A 86 1.40 5.47 -9.09
N PRO A 87 1.86 4.33 -9.62
CA PRO A 87 1.09 3.08 -9.55
C PRO A 87 0.77 2.64 -8.13
N GLU A 88 1.72 2.79 -7.20
CA GLU A 88 1.54 2.44 -5.79
C GLU A 88 0.60 3.43 -5.06
N LYS A 89 0.70 4.73 -5.36
CA LYS A 89 -0.08 5.77 -4.67
C LYS A 89 -1.46 6.02 -5.28
N VAL A 90 -1.69 5.59 -6.53
CA VAL A 90 -2.92 5.77 -7.30
C VAL A 90 -3.33 4.43 -7.92
N PRO A 91 -4.05 3.57 -7.16
CA PRO A 91 -4.49 2.28 -7.65
C PRO A 91 -5.29 2.39 -8.96
N GLY A 92 -4.96 1.56 -9.95
CA GLY A 92 -5.66 1.52 -11.24
C GLY A 92 -5.28 2.63 -12.23
N ILE A 93 -4.23 3.40 -11.97
CA ILE A 93 -3.65 4.35 -12.94
C ILE A 93 -3.03 3.60 -14.14
N GLU A 94 -3.33 4.06 -15.34
CA GLU A 94 -2.76 3.57 -16.59
C GLU A 94 -1.66 4.55 -17.05
N LEU A 95 -0.42 4.26 -16.69
CA LEU A 95 0.73 5.12 -16.92
C LEU A 95 1.56 4.64 -18.13
N VAL A 96 1.93 5.56 -19.02
CA VAL A 96 2.90 5.34 -20.10
C VAL A 96 3.98 6.40 -20.05
N ILE A 97 5.25 6.01 -20.21
CA ILE A 97 6.42 6.89 -20.24
C ILE A 97 6.99 6.90 -21.67
N TYR A 98 7.09 8.06 -22.31
CA TYR A 98 7.80 8.21 -23.58
C TYR A 98 9.19 8.80 -23.35
N GLU A 99 10.24 8.09 -23.77
CA GLU A 99 11.64 8.51 -23.64
C GLU A 99 12.32 8.50 -25.02
N LYS A 100 12.97 9.61 -25.36
CA LYS A 100 13.64 9.77 -26.65
C LYS A 100 14.94 8.96 -26.74
N ASN A 101 15.58 8.69 -25.61
CA ASN A 101 16.82 7.93 -25.51
C ASN A 101 16.53 6.42 -25.40
N THR A 102 17.58 5.60 -25.49
CA THR A 102 17.50 4.14 -25.49
C THR A 102 17.35 3.51 -24.11
N ASP A 103 17.52 4.28 -23.03
CA ASP A 103 17.59 3.74 -21.68
C ASP A 103 17.19 4.79 -20.61
N PHE A 104 17.07 4.31 -19.37
CA PHE A 104 16.50 4.96 -18.21
C PHE A 104 17.50 5.55 -17.22
N SER A 105 16.99 6.36 -16.28
CA SER A 105 17.63 6.63 -14.99
C SER A 105 16.60 6.85 -13.82
N THR A 106 16.59 6.05 -12.72
CA THR A 106 16.53 6.41 -11.24
C THR A 106 15.53 5.72 -10.20
N PHE A 107 15.86 5.44 -8.90
CA PHE A 107 15.12 5.71 -7.57
C PHE A 107 15.59 5.04 -6.18
N SER A 108 16.02 3.78 -5.99
CA SER A 108 16.18 3.05 -4.68
C SER A 108 17.54 3.22 -3.97
N PRO A 109 17.67 3.31 -2.62
CA PRO A 109 18.99 3.41 -1.93
C PRO A 109 20.02 2.32 -2.32
N LYS A 110 21.31 2.71 -2.32
CA LYS A 110 22.49 1.87 -2.63
C LYS A 110 23.58 2.11 -1.58
N THR A 111 24.08 1.04 -0.97
CA THR A 111 25.03 1.07 0.17
C THR A 111 26.49 0.88 -0.26
N ASP A 112 26.72 0.44 -1.50
CA ASP A 112 28.03 0.07 -2.04
C ASP A 112 28.55 1.09 -3.07
N TRP A 113 28.26 2.39 -2.90
CA TRP A 113 28.85 3.44 -3.73
C TRP A 113 30.37 3.37 -3.72
N SER A 114 31.01 3.54 -4.88
CA SER A 114 32.47 3.46 -4.98
C SER A 114 33.18 4.64 -4.30
N ASP A 115 32.56 5.83 -4.37
CA ASP A 115 33.17 7.12 -4.02
C ASP A 115 32.16 8.05 -3.32
N GLU A 116 32.63 8.96 -2.46
CA GLU A 116 31.80 10.01 -1.85
C GLU A 116 31.14 10.93 -2.90
N PHE A 117 31.78 11.08 -4.07
CA PHE A 117 31.28 11.81 -5.23
C PHE A 117 31.19 10.91 -6.48
N ALA A 118 30.25 9.97 -6.47
CA ALA A 118 30.07 8.94 -7.50
C ALA A 118 30.17 9.48 -8.97
N PRO A 119 30.91 8.77 -9.85
CA PRO A 119 31.02 9.14 -11.26
C PRO A 119 29.69 8.92 -12.01
N GLY A 120 29.54 9.62 -13.15
CA GLY A 120 28.29 9.60 -13.92
C GLY A 120 27.84 8.21 -14.40
N ALA A 121 28.79 7.31 -14.71
CA ALA A 121 28.49 5.93 -15.11
C ALA A 121 27.86 5.14 -13.95
N GLU A 122 28.43 5.21 -12.76
CA GLU A 122 27.88 4.52 -11.58
C GLU A 122 26.49 5.07 -11.21
N ILE A 123 26.31 6.39 -11.28
CA ILE A 123 25.01 7.03 -11.07
C ILE A 123 23.98 6.49 -12.08
N ARG A 124 24.33 6.38 -13.36
CA ARG A 124 23.45 5.82 -14.40
C ARG A 124 23.09 4.36 -14.10
N ASP A 125 24.08 3.52 -13.79
CA ASP A 125 23.89 2.09 -13.57
C ASP A 125 23.02 1.80 -12.34
N TYR A 126 23.28 2.52 -11.25
CA TYR A 126 22.42 2.55 -10.06
C TYR A 126 20.97 2.79 -10.46
N TRP A 127 20.74 3.89 -11.15
CA TRP A 127 19.42 4.34 -11.53
C TRP A 127 18.67 3.40 -12.50
N GLN A 128 19.38 2.75 -13.43
CA GLN A 128 18.82 1.69 -14.27
C GLN A 128 18.48 0.42 -13.47
N SER A 129 19.30 0.06 -12.48
CA SER A 129 19.04 -1.08 -11.59
C SER A 129 17.73 -0.89 -10.83
N VAL A 130 17.41 0.35 -10.45
CA VAL A 130 16.15 0.68 -9.79
C VAL A 130 14.96 0.51 -10.72
N ALA A 131 15.06 1.02 -11.94
CA ALA A 131 14.00 0.88 -12.93
C ALA A 131 13.70 -0.61 -13.23
N ARG A 132 14.73 -1.47 -13.21
CA ARG A 132 14.57 -2.93 -13.26
C ARG A 132 13.90 -3.47 -12.00
N LYS A 133 14.37 -3.07 -10.81
CA LYS A 133 13.84 -3.49 -9.49
C LYS A 133 12.34 -3.24 -9.35
N TYR A 134 11.85 -2.09 -9.80
CA TYR A 134 10.42 -1.73 -9.73
C TYR A 134 9.66 -1.94 -11.04
N ASN A 135 10.24 -2.67 -12.00
CA ASN A 135 9.61 -3.03 -13.26
C ASN A 135 9.04 -1.82 -14.04
N VAL A 136 9.77 -0.71 -14.08
CA VAL A 136 9.36 0.51 -14.79
C VAL A 136 9.52 0.37 -16.31
N TYR A 137 10.39 -0.54 -16.78
CA TYR A 137 10.63 -0.77 -18.22
C TYR A 137 9.36 -1.18 -18.97
N ARG A 138 8.44 -1.89 -18.30
CA ARG A 138 7.14 -2.25 -18.92
C ARG A 138 6.26 -1.03 -19.23
N LEU A 139 6.49 0.09 -18.54
CA LEU A 139 5.72 1.32 -18.68
C LEU A 139 6.31 2.25 -19.75
N ALA A 140 7.56 2.02 -20.19
CA ALA A 140 8.23 2.93 -21.10
C ALA A 140 8.26 2.48 -22.56
N LYS A 141 8.24 3.49 -23.42
CA LYS A 141 8.52 3.42 -24.85
C LYS A 141 9.77 4.25 -25.12
N PHE A 142 10.88 3.55 -25.40
CA PHE A 142 12.18 4.17 -25.72
C PHE A 142 12.28 4.51 -27.20
N ASN A 143 13.19 5.41 -27.57
CA ASN A 143 13.32 5.93 -28.93
C ASN A 143 12.02 6.56 -29.45
N HIS A 144 11.19 7.10 -28.57
CA HIS A 144 9.94 7.76 -28.92
C HIS A 144 10.04 9.23 -28.51
N ARG A 145 10.05 10.13 -29.49
CA ARG A 145 10.08 11.58 -29.25
C ARG A 145 8.67 12.13 -29.34
N VAL A 146 8.21 12.80 -28.29
CA VAL A 146 6.97 13.59 -28.37
C VAL A 146 7.23 14.85 -29.18
N ASP A 147 6.47 15.05 -30.25
CA ASP A 147 6.60 16.20 -31.15
C ASP A 147 5.56 17.29 -30.84
N GLU A 148 4.39 16.94 -30.29
CA GLU A 148 3.34 17.89 -29.89
C GLU A 148 2.37 17.27 -28.86
N ALA A 149 1.80 18.11 -27.98
CA ALA A 149 0.64 17.77 -27.17
C ALA A 149 -0.47 18.83 -27.29
N THR A 150 -1.67 18.43 -27.69
CA THR A 150 -2.81 19.33 -27.92
C THR A 150 -4.02 18.90 -27.11
N TYR A 151 -4.61 19.83 -26.35
CA TYR A 151 -5.78 19.58 -25.53
C TYR A 151 -7.09 19.65 -26.32
N ASP A 152 -7.88 18.59 -26.25
CA ASP A 152 -9.26 18.51 -26.75
C ASP A 152 -10.23 18.83 -25.61
N ALA A 153 -10.80 20.03 -25.65
CA ALA A 153 -11.74 20.51 -24.64
C ALA A 153 -13.07 19.73 -24.64
N ALA A 154 -13.52 19.26 -25.80
CA ALA A 154 -14.76 18.50 -25.89
C ALA A 154 -14.59 17.14 -25.20
N ALA A 155 -13.50 16.43 -25.52
CA ALA A 155 -13.17 15.15 -24.90
C ALA A 155 -12.67 15.26 -23.46
N GLY A 156 -12.10 16.41 -23.07
CA GLY A 156 -11.40 16.57 -21.78
C GLY A 156 -10.07 15.81 -21.72
N LYS A 157 -9.39 15.68 -22.86
CA LYS A 157 -8.21 14.82 -23.02
C LYS A 157 -7.11 15.50 -23.81
N TRP A 158 -5.89 15.06 -23.58
CA TRP A 158 -4.72 15.42 -24.36
C TRP A 158 -4.53 14.45 -25.52
N ASN A 159 -4.30 14.97 -26.71
CA ASN A 159 -3.82 14.25 -27.88
C ASN A 159 -2.31 14.49 -28.00
N VAL A 160 -1.51 13.42 -28.03
CA VAL A 160 -0.05 13.48 -28.04
C VAL A 160 0.47 12.85 -29.33
N ASN A 161 1.24 13.61 -30.11
CA ASN A 161 1.87 13.13 -31.34
C ASN A 161 3.31 12.70 -31.03
N ILE A 162 3.68 11.49 -31.42
CA ILE A 162 4.95 10.84 -31.07
C ILE A 162 5.61 10.28 -32.33
N THR A 163 6.87 10.62 -32.58
CA THR A 163 7.70 9.97 -33.61
C THR A 163 8.52 8.84 -32.99
N ASP A 164 8.39 7.62 -33.53
CA ASP A 164 9.34 6.52 -33.31
C ASP A 164 10.60 6.77 -34.13
N LEU A 165 11.73 6.96 -33.44
CA LEU A 165 13.02 7.31 -34.02
C LEU A 165 13.71 6.13 -34.72
N ASN A 166 13.25 4.89 -34.51
CA ASN A 166 13.81 3.72 -35.22
C ASN A 166 13.26 3.58 -36.64
N GLY A 167 11.97 3.87 -36.82
CA GLY A 167 11.26 3.73 -38.10
C GLY A 167 10.80 5.04 -38.73
N ASN A 168 10.98 6.19 -38.06
CA ASN A 168 10.41 7.49 -38.42
C ASN A 168 8.89 7.46 -38.65
N THR A 169 8.16 6.65 -37.87
CA THR A 169 6.70 6.58 -37.93
C THR A 169 6.08 7.48 -36.85
N VAL A 170 4.96 8.14 -37.17
CA VAL A 170 4.23 8.98 -36.23
C VAL A 170 3.05 8.20 -35.66
N VAL A 171 2.97 8.14 -34.34
CA VAL A 171 1.90 7.51 -33.55
C VAL A 171 1.18 8.60 -32.77
N GLN A 172 -0.13 8.50 -32.68
CA GLN A 172 -0.96 9.38 -31.84
C GLN A 172 -1.46 8.63 -30.61
N ASP A 173 -1.34 9.24 -29.44
CA ASP A 173 -1.83 8.73 -28.16
C ASP A 173 -2.81 9.74 -27.53
N THR A 174 -3.67 9.27 -26.63
CA THR A 174 -4.60 10.12 -25.88
C THR A 174 -4.44 9.91 -24.37
N ALA A 175 -4.63 10.95 -23.56
CA ALA A 175 -4.48 10.87 -22.10
C ALA A 175 -5.43 11.80 -21.34
N ASP A 176 -5.82 11.43 -20.11
CA ASP A 176 -6.51 12.33 -19.20
C ASP A 176 -5.54 13.41 -18.68
N PHE A 177 -4.29 13.04 -18.37
CA PHE A 177 -3.23 13.93 -17.88
C PHE A 177 -1.94 13.79 -18.68
N VAL A 178 -1.21 14.90 -18.80
CA VAL A 178 0.17 14.95 -19.31
C VAL A 178 1.09 15.47 -18.22
N LEU A 179 2.17 14.74 -17.96
CA LEU A 179 3.25 15.14 -17.04
C LEU A 179 4.53 15.37 -17.83
N THR A 180 5.07 16.59 -17.76
CA THR A 180 6.38 16.87 -18.36
C THR A 180 7.48 16.50 -17.37
N CYS A 181 8.21 15.43 -17.64
CA CYS A 181 9.35 14.91 -16.87
C CYS A 181 10.67 15.08 -17.62
N ILE A 182 10.74 16.09 -18.51
CA ILE A 182 11.83 16.28 -19.47
C ILE A 182 13.14 16.77 -18.85
N GLY A 183 13.12 17.25 -17.60
CA GLY A 183 14.30 17.83 -16.95
C GLY A 183 14.66 19.22 -17.50
N ARG A 184 15.78 19.79 -17.02
CA ARG A 184 16.15 21.20 -17.27
C ARG A 184 17.36 21.40 -18.18
N PHE A 185 18.19 20.37 -18.39
CA PHE A 185 19.50 20.50 -19.06
C PHE A 185 19.68 19.52 -20.23
N ASN A 186 18.59 19.07 -20.83
CA ASN A 186 18.62 18.00 -21.85
C ASN A 186 18.73 18.51 -23.31
N SER A 187 18.57 19.82 -23.53
CA SER A 187 18.48 20.48 -24.83
C SER A 187 19.72 21.33 -25.05
N TRP A 188 20.87 20.65 -25.19
CA TRP A 188 22.14 21.29 -25.49
C TRP A 188 22.23 21.67 -26.96
N ARG A 189 23.02 22.70 -27.27
CA ARG A 189 23.33 23.15 -28.63
C ARG A 189 24.78 23.61 -28.68
N LEU A 190 25.42 23.44 -29.84
CA LEU A 190 26.71 24.08 -30.11
C LEU A 190 26.52 25.61 -30.16
N PRO A 191 27.55 26.40 -29.82
CA PRO A 191 27.49 27.84 -29.98
C PRO A 191 27.37 28.21 -31.46
N ASP A 192 26.77 29.37 -31.74
CA ASP A 192 26.62 29.89 -33.09
C ASP A 192 27.75 30.89 -33.38
N TYR A 193 28.82 30.42 -34.03
CA TYR A 193 29.94 31.24 -34.46
C TYR A 193 30.17 31.06 -35.98
N PRO A 194 30.54 32.13 -36.71
CA PRO A 194 30.94 32.00 -38.11
C PRO A 194 32.07 30.98 -38.28
N GLY A 195 32.03 30.20 -39.36
CA GLY A 195 33.05 29.20 -39.70
C GLY A 195 33.02 27.91 -38.86
N LEU A 196 32.06 27.74 -37.93
CA LEU A 196 32.00 26.55 -37.06
C LEU A 196 31.92 25.23 -37.86
N SER A 197 31.17 25.24 -38.98
CA SER A 197 31.04 24.10 -39.89
C SER A 197 32.29 23.84 -40.75
N GLU A 198 33.21 24.80 -40.82
CA GLU A 198 34.45 24.71 -41.61
C GLU A 198 35.60 24.05 -40.82
N TYR A 199 35.50 24.00 -39.49
CA TYR A 199 36.52 23.44 -38.62
C TYR A 199 36.72 21.94 -38.88
N LYS A 200 37.96 21.53 -39.21
CA LYS A 200 38.31 20.16 -39.60
C LYS A 200 38.71 19.27 -38.42
N GLY A 201 38.94 19.84 -37.24
CA GLY A 201 39.26 19.08 -36.02
C GLY A 201 38.02 18.51 -35.34
N LEU A 202 38.21 17.88 -34.17
CA LEU A 202 37.08 17.32 -33.41
C LEU A 202 36.27 18.44 -32.76
N LEU A 203 34.99 18.58 -33.10
CA LEU A 203 34.05 19.51 -32.45
C LEU A 203 32.94 18.75 -31.74
N ARG A 204 32.81 18.96 -30.42
CA ARG A 204 31.80 18.28 -29.58
C ARG A 204 31.26 19.18 -28.49
N HIS A 205 29.97 19.01 -28.16
CA HIS A 205 29.40 19.54 -26.93
C HIS A 205 29.69 18.59 -25.76
N ALA A 206 29.90 19.12 -24.55
CA ALA A 206 30.21 18.31 -23.37
C ALA A 206 29.13 17.25 -23.05
N SER A 207 27.87 17.52 -23.39
CA SER A 207 26.74 16.58 -23.24
C SER A 207 26.68 15.50 -24.33
N HIS A 208 27.55 15.54 -25.34
CA HIS A 208 27.71 14.56 -26.40
C HIS A 208 29.16 14.10 -26.48
N TRP A 209 29.68 13.67 -25.33
CA TRP A 209 31.06 13.22 -25.17
C TRP A 209 31.32 11.92 -25.92
N ASP A 210 32.48 11.83 -26.59
CA ASP A 210 32.98 10.59 -27.18
C ASP A 210 33.94 9.91 -26.20
N PRO A 211 33.56 8.77 -25.59
CA PRO A 211 34.42 8.08 -24.62
C PRO A 211 35.68 7.48 -25.25
N LYS A 212 35.80 7.44 -26.58
CA LYS A 212 36.97 6.90 -27.30
C LYS A 212 38.01 7.97 -27.64
N PHE A 213 37.72 9.25 -27.41
CA PHE A 213 38.67 10.30 -27.70
C PHE A 213 39.83 10.29 -26.69
N ASP A 214 41.05 10.11 -27.19
CA ASP A 214 42.28 10.27 -26.41
C ASP A 214 42.79 11.72 -26.51
N PRO A 215 42.74 12.52 -25.44
CA PRO A 215 43.24 13.90 -25.43
C PRO A 215 44.78 13.99 -25.35
N THR A 216 45.49 12.89 -25.10
CA THR A 216 46.91 12.91 -24.76
C THR A 216 47.75 13.58 -25.85
N GLY A 217 48.54 14.59 -25.46
CA GLY A 217 49.44 15.32 -26.36
C GLY A 217 48.76 16.19 -27.42
N LYS A 218 47.42 16.30 -27.44
CA LYS A 218 46.68 17.15 -28.38
C LYS A 218 46.61 18.60 -27.92
N ARG A 219 46.38 19.52 -28.86
CA ARG A 219 45.99 20.91 -28.60
C ARG A 219 44.48 20.98 -28.49
N VAL A 220 43.94 21.39 -27.36
CA VAL A 220 42.50 21.34 -27.10
C VAL A 220 41.97 22.71 -26.70
N ALA A 221 40.79 23.08 -27.19
CA ALA A 221 40.05 24.25 -26.72
C ALA A 221 38.82 23.83 -25.90
N VAL A 222 38.57 24.54 -24.79
CA VAL A 222 37.33 24.40 -24.00
C VAL A 222 36.60 25.74 -23.96
N ILE A 223 35.38 25.78 -24.49
CA ILE A 223 34.55 26.98 -24.55
C ILE A 223 33.50 26.96 -23.45
N GLY A 224 33.59 27.90 -22.52
CA GLY A 224 32.66 28.09 -21.41
C GLY A 224 33.23 27.61 -20.07
N ASN A 225 33.01 28.38 -19.02
CA ASN A 225 33.49 28.16 -17.65
C ASN A 225 32.35 27.91 -16.64
N GLY A 226 31.24 27.34 -17.13
CA GLY A 226 30.22 26.76 -16.24
C GLY A 226 30.70 25.44 -15.63
N ALA A 227 29.80 24.71 -14.96
CA ALA A 227 30.16 23.48 -14.26
C ALA A 227 30.88 22.44 -15.14
N SER A 228 30.39 22.22 -16.36
CA SER A 228 31.03 21.31 -17.32
C SER A 228 32.42 21.78 -17.74
N GLY A 229 32.59 23.09 -17.95
CA GLY A 229 33.87 23.67 -18.37
C GLY A 229 34.93 23.56 -17.29
N ILE A 230 34.56 23.90 -16.05
CA ILE A 230 35.43 23.78 -14.87
C ILE A 230 35.94 22.35 -14.71
N GLN A 231 35.05 21.36 -14.83
CA GLN A 231 35.42 19.94 -14.73
C GLN A 231 36.29 19.47 -15.90
N LEU A 232 35.96 19.87 -17.14
CA LEU A 232 36.75 19.50 -18.31
C LEU A 232 38.16 20.08 -18.24
N VAL A 233 38.31 21.36 -17.89
CA VAL A 233 39.60 22.03 -17.81
C VAL A 233 40.53 21.35 -16.81
N ALA A 234 40.04 21.08 -15.59
CA ALA A 234 40.82 20.44 -14.55
C ALA A 234 41.30 19.02 -14.93
N ASN A 235 40.51 18.28 -15.72
CA ASN A 235 40.86 16.91 -16.14
C ASN A 235 41.67 16.86 -17.44
N LEU A 236 41.52 17.85 -18.33
CA LEU A 236 42.24 17.88 -19.61
C LEU A 236 43.64 18.49 -19.47
N GLN A 237 43.80 19.52 -18.63
CA GLN A 237 45.08 20.24 -18.50
C GLN A 237 46.29 19.32 -18.25
N PRO A 238 46.21 18.27 -17.39
CA PRO A 238 47.39 17.43 -17.11
C PRO A 238 47.84 16.55 -18.29
N VAL A 239 47.00 16.32 -19.29
CA VAL A 239 47.24 15.31 -20.35
C VAL A 239 47.41 15.90 -21.75
N VAL A 240 46.89 17.10 -22.00
CA VAL A 240 47.00 17.80 -23.29
C VAL A 240 48.34 18.52 -23.44
N SER A 241 48.82 18.69 -24.66
CA SER A 241 50.05 19.46 -24.92
C SER A 241 49.82 20.97 -24.77
N ARG A 242 48.60 21.45 -25.09
CA ARG A 242 48.15 22.83 -24.85
C ARG A 242 46.64 22.87 -24.64
N LEU A 243 46.17 23.68 -23.69
CA LEU A 243 44.75 23.91 -23.41
C LEU A 243 44.37 25.39 -23.56
N ASP A 244 43.51 25.69 -24.52
CA ASP A 244 42.95 27.03 -24.73
C ASP A 244 41.59 27.12 -24.03
N HIS A 245 41.50 27.78 -22.88
CA HIS A 245 40.25 27.90 -22.12
C HIS A 245 39.56 29.25 -22.37
N TYR A 246 38.45 29.22 -23.13
CA TYR A 246 37.67 30.42 -23.45
C TYR A 246 36.59 30.67 -22.38
N ALA A 247 36.83 31.69 -21.53
CA ALA A 247 35.98 32.05 -20.40
C ALA A 247 35.44 33.48 -20.54
N ARG A 248 34.26 33.61 -21.15
CA ARG A 248 33.64 34.93 -21.44
C ARG A 248 33.24 35.70 -20.18
N SER A 249 32.66 35.02 -19.20
CA SER A 249 32.08 35.66 -18.02
C SER A 249 32.80 35.23 -16.75
N LYS A 250 33.00 36.16 -15.82
CA LYS A 250 33.53 35.86 -14.49
C LYS A 250 32.59 34.88 -13.75
N THR A 251 33.16 33.98 -12.93
CA THR A 251 32.36 33.02 -12.16
C THR A 251 32.99 32.70 -10.81
N TRP A 252 32.16 32.49 -9.79
CA TRP A 252 32.60 32.03 -8.48
C TRP A 252 33.06 30.58 -8.55
N ILE A 253 34.27 30.30 -8.03
CA ILE A 253 34.79 28.94 -7.83
C ILE A 253 34.69 28.63 -6.34
N ALA A 254 33.85 27.65 -5.99
CA ALA A 254 33.67 27.26 -4.59
C ALA A 254 34.83 26.36 -4.12
N ALA A 255 35.32 26.59 -2.90
CA ALA A 255 36.38 25.77 -2.29
C ALA A 255 35.88 24.39 -1.81
N SER A 256 34.63 24.28 -1.34
CA SER A 256 34.01 23.03 -0.90
C SER A 256 32.47 23.11 -0.89
N TRP A 257 31.78 21.97 -0.87
CA TRP A 257 30.33 21.91 -0.65
C TRP A 257 30.04 21.56 0.81
N ALA A 258 29.54 22.53 1.57
CA ALA A 258 29.03 22.31 2.93
C ALA A 258 30.05 21.65 3.91
N GLY A 259 31.34 21.96 3.73
CA GLY A 259 32.44 21.42 4.54
C GLY A 259 33.11 20.18 3.95
N ASP A 260 32.51 19.55 2.93
CA ASP A 260 33.08 18.40 2.26
C ASP A 260 33.88 18.89 1.04
N GLU A 261 35.21 18.77 1.12
CA GLU A 261 36.12 19.18 0.07
C GLU A 261 36.19 18.09 -1.00
N ARG A 262 35.85 18.48 -2.23
CA ARG A 262 36.02 17.61 -3.40
C ARG A 262 37.45 17.74 -3.88
N THR A 263 38.12 16.62 -4.12
CA THR A 263 39.46 16.57 -4.73
C THR A 263 39.39 16.22 -6.22
N LEU A 264 40.51 16.38 -6.92
CA LEU A 264 40.64 15.89 -8.30
C LEU A 264 40.77 14.35 -8.30
N GLU A 265 41.49 13.83 -7.32
CA GLU A 265 41.64 12.40 -7.06
C GLU A 265 40.35 11.77 -6.51
N PRO A 266 40.11 10.46 -6.75
CA PRO A 266 39.02 9.71 -6.15
C PRO A 266 39.03 9.77 -4.61
N GLN A 267 37.85 9.84 -4.01
CA GLN A 267 37.60 9.83 -2.56
C GLN A 267 36.78 8.57 -2.22
N PRO A 268 37.39 7.37 -2.26
CA PRO A 268 36.67 6.13 -2.08
C PRO A 268 36.06 6.02 -0.68
N ILE A 269 34.84 5.51 -0.61
CA ILE A 269 34.20 5.23 0.68
C ILE A 269 34.92 4.05 1.35
N PRO A 270 35.47 4.20 2.57
CA PRO A 270 36.17 3.13 3.28
C PRO A 270 35.30 1.88 3.48
N ALA A 271 35.91 0.70 3.46
CA ALA A 271 35.20 -0.57 3.60
C ALA A 271 34.43 -0.66 4.93
N GLU A 272 35.01 -0.14 6.01
CA GLU A 272 34.38 -0.14 7.34
C GLU A 272 33.10 0.70 7.35
N LYS A 273 33.05 1.81 6.59
CA LYS A 273 31.82 2.59 6.43
C LYS A 273 30.75 1.80 5.65
N LYS A 274 31.15 1.03 4.64
CA LYS A 274 30.22 0.20 3.85
C LYS A 274 29.58 -0.91 4.68
N GLU A 275 30.34 -1.52 5.59
CA GLU A 275 29.81 -2.49 6.56
C GLU A 275 28.74 -1.86 7.46
N VAL A 276 28.97 -0.63 7.96
CA VAL A 276 27.97 0.12 8.73
C VAL A 276 26.71 0.41 7.90
N PHE A 277 26.84 0.60 6.59
CA PHE A 277 25.71 0.86 5.71
C PHE A 277 24.82 -0.37 5.48
N GLU A 278 25.25 -1.58 5.84
CA GLU A 278 24.40 -2.77 5.80
C GLU A 278 23.26 -2.70 6.83
N ASP A 279 23.45 -1.99 7.93
CA ASP A 279 22.38 -1.66 8.87
C ASP A 279 21.48 -0.55 8.29
N PRO A 280 20.20 -0.83 8.00
CA PRO A 280 19.31 0.16 7.38
C PRO A 280 19.08 1.42 8.23
N GLN A 281 19.13 1.30 9.55
CA GLN A 281 18.91 2.41 10.47
C GLN A 281 20.14 3.32 10.53
N LEU A 282 21.33 2.73 10.65
CA LEU A 282 22.59 3.49 10.63
C LEU A 282 22.81 4.17 9.27
N TYR A 283 22.48 3.49 8.17
CA TYR A 283 22.56 4.08 6.84
C TYR A 283 21.55 5.23 6.65
N LEU A 284 20.34 5.13 7.22
CA LEU A 284 19.39 6.23 7.23
C LEU A 284 19.90 7.43 8.04
N GLU A 285 20.50 7.20 9.20
CA GLU A 285 21.09 8.24 10.04
C GLU A 285 22.26 8.93 9.35
N PHE A 286 23.14 8.15 8.70
CA PHE A 286 24.21 8.68 7.86
C PHE A 286 23.68 9.58 6.75
N ARG A 287 22.70 9.11 5.97
CA ARG A 287 22.09 9.89 4.88
C ARG A 287 21.43 11.16 5.39
N LYS A 288 20.69 11.10 6.50
CA LYS A 288 20.06 12.28 7.12
C LYS A 288 21.09 13.29 7.59
N THR A 289 22.20 12.84 8.17
CA THR A 289 23.29 13.71 8.64
C THR A 289 23.98 14.40 7.46
N LEU A 290 24.23 13.66 6.38
CA LEU A 290 24.77 14.23 5.15
C LEU A 290 23.80 15.24 4.53
N GLU A 291 22.52 14.87 4.46
CA GLU A 291 21.46 15.69 3.90
C GLU A 291 21.28 16.99 4.69
N ASP A 292 21.25 16.95 6.02
CA ASP A 292 21.06 18.12 6.90
C ASP A 292 21.96 19.32 6.55
N LYS A 293 23.22 19.06 6.18
CA LYS A 293 24.16 20.09 5.70
C LYS A 293 23.65 20.88 4.50
N TYR A 294 22.98 20.21 3.56
CA TYR A 294 22.42 20.82 2.35
C TYR A 294 21.13 21.59 2.61
N TRP A 295 20.41 21.26 3.68
CA TRP A 295 19.11 21.88 3.97
C TRP A 295 19.21 23.16 4.79
N ARG A 296 20.25 23.31 5.62
CA ARG A 296 20.43 24.47 6.52
C ARG A 296 20.98 25.74 5.86
N ARG A 297 21.43 25.68 4.61
CA ARG A 297 22.12 26.79 3.93
C ARG A 297 21.20 27.85 3.31
N PHE A 298 19.89 27.79 3.52
CA PHE A 298 18.94 28.70 2.88
C PHE A 298 19.23 30.19 3.12
N HIS A 299 19.65 30.55 4.33
CA HIS A 299 19.95 31.94 4.71
C HIS A 299 21.07 32.57 3.85
N THR A 300 21.96 31.76 3.27
CA THR A 300 23.06 32.21 2.40
C THR A 300 22.63 32.69 1.01
N PHE A 301 21.36 32.49 0.66
CA PHE A 301 20.75 32.97 -0.58
C PHE A 301 20.03 34.32 -0.39
N LEU A 302 19.89 34.78 0.86
CA LEU A 302 19.35 36.10 1.17
C LEU A 302 20.46 37.15 1.08
N LYS A 303 20.08 38.38 0.74
CA LYS A 303 21.01 39.53 0.82
C LYS A 303 21.35 39.80 2.29
N GLY A 304 22.61 40.11 2.58
CA GLY A 304 23.10 40.49 3.91
C GLY A 304 24.30 39.67 4.39
N GLU A 305 24.61 39.84 5.67
CA GLU A 305 25.87 39.42 6.32
C GLU A 305 26.28 37.96 6.03
N ALA A 306 25.33 37.03 6.02
CA ALA A 306 25.65 35.63 5.77
C ALA A 306 26.19 35.36 4.36
N ASN A 307 25.73 36.11 3.35
CA ASN A 307 26.26 36.00 1.99
C ASN A 307 27.60 36.73 1.88
N ASP A 308 27.74 37.88 2.54
CA ASP A 308 28.99 38.66 2.58
C ASP A 308 30.13 37.84 3.19
N ASN A 309 29.87 37.14 4.30
CA ASN A 309 30.84 36.22 4.91
C ASN A 309 31.28 35.08 3.97
N ILE A 310 30.39 34.60 3.09
CA ILE A 310 30.73 33.58 2.08
C ILE A 310 31.56 34.20 0.96
N ARG A 311 31.27 35.45 0.58
CA ARG A 311 32.04 36.19 -0.40
C ARG A 311 33.50 36.31 0.05
N ASP A 312 33.71 36.79 1.27
CA ASP A 312 35.03 36.98 1.85
C ASP A 312 35.77 35.64 1.96
N PHE A 313 35.08 34.60 2.46
CA PHE A 313 35.64 33.25 2.52
C PHE A 313 36.08 32.71 1.15
N PHE A 314 35.27 32.88 0.09
CA PHE A 314 35.66 32.45 -1.24
C PHE A 314 36.78 33.28 -1.84
N ILE A 315 36.81 34.59 -1.62
CA ILE A 315 37.91 35.45 -2.07
C ILE A 315 39.22 34.99 -1.43
N GLU A 316 39.24 34.78 -0.11
CA GLU A 316 40.41 34.28 0.61
C GLU A 316 40.89 32.92 0.08
N LYS A 317 39.96 31.99 -0.18
CA LYS A 317 40.30 30.67 -0.72
C LYS A 317 40.80 30.73 -2.16
N ILE A 318 40.19 31.55 -3.01
CA ILE A 318 40.65 31.74 -4.40
C ILE A 318 42.06 32.35 -4.40
N LYS A 319 42.29 33.40 -3.60
CA LYS A 319 43.62 34.01 -3.43
C LYS A 319 44.68 32.99 -3.03
N ALA A 320 44.39 32.19 -2.00
CA ALA A 320 45.32 31.17 -1.52
C ALA A 320 45.65 30.13 -2.60
N ARG A 321 44.66 29.74 -3.42
CA ARG A 321 44.84 28.74 -4.48
C ARG A 321 45.49 29.30 -5.74
N LEU A 322 45.45 30.62 -5.97
CA LEU A 322 46.07 31.32 -7.09
C LEU A 322 47.50 31.84 -6.79
N ALA A 323 48.21 31.24 -5.82
CA ALA A 323 49.50 31.73 -5.36
C ALA A 323 50.58 31.88 -6.45
N LYS A 324 50.55 31.08 -7.53
CA LYS A 324 51.50 31.17 -8.66
C LYS A 324 51.16 32.30 -9.65
N LYS A 325 49.86 32.61 -9.85
CA LYS A 325 49.37 33.66 -10.76
C LYS A 325 48.26 34.51 -10.09
N PRO A 326 48.61 35.37 -9.11
CA PRO A 326 47.63 36.15 -8.36
C PRO A 326 46.83 37.14 -9.21
N GLU A 327 47.35 37.56 -10.36
CA GLU A 327 46.69 38.45 -11.32
C GLU A 327 45.39 37.87 -11.90
N LEU A 328 45.24 36.53 -11.91
CA LEU A 328 44.02 35.86 -12.39
C LEU A 328 42.80 36.14 -11.49
N LEU A 329 43.00 36.63 -10.26
CA LEU A 329 41.92 36.93 -9.33
C LEU A 329 40.94 37.95 -9.93
N ASP A 330 41.45 39.05 -10.48
CA ASP A 330 40.62 40.11 -11.06
C ASP A 330 39.85 39.65 -12.29
N GLU A 331 40.41 38.67 -13.00
CA GLU A 331 39.78 38.06 -14.17
C GLU A 331 38.66 37.08 -13.81
N LEU A 332 38.71 36.47 -12.62
CA LEU A 332 37.78 35.45 -12.15
C LEU A 332 36.65 36.00 -11.27
N LEU A 333 36.92 37.02 -10.43
CA LEU A 333 35.97 37.52 -9.42
C LEU A 333 34.77 38.25 -10.02
N PRO A 334 33.54 37.70 -9.91
CA PRO A 334 32.35 38.32 -10.47
C PRO A 334 31.89 39.56 -9.69
N ASP A 335 31.17 40.43 -10.38
CA ASP A 335 30.56 41.63 -9.80
C ASP A 335 29.29 41.33 -8.99
N PHE A 336 28.71 40.14 -9.18
CA PHE A 336 27.52 39.65 -8.47
C PHE A 336 27.86 38.79 -7.25
N SER A 337 26.97 38.75 -6.27
CA SER A 337 27.09 37.96 -5.04
C SER A 337 27.23 36.44 -5.29
N PRO A 338 27.98 35.71 -4.44
CA PRO A 338 27.93 34.26 -4.37
C PRO A 338 26.48 33.77 -4.28
N ASN A 339 26.20 32.57 -4.81
CA ASN A 339 24.85 32.00 -4.95
C ASN A 339 23.92 32.68 -5.96
N CYS A 340 24.23 33.85 -6.53
CA CYS A 340 23.43 34.40 -7.64
C CYS A 340 23.32 33.39 -8.79
N ARG A 341 24.41 32.65 -9.03
CA ARG A 341 24.43 31.43 -9.83
C ARG A 341 24.68 30.23 -8.94
N ARG A 342 24.31 29.04 -9.42
CA ARG A 342 24.67 27.78 -8.77
C ARG A 342 26.19 27.73 -8.63
N LEU A 343 26.68 27.73 -7.39
CA LEU A 343 28.09 27.57 -7.10
C LEU A 343 28.59 26.26 -7.70
N THR A 344 29.82 26.24 -8.19
CA THR A 344 30.46 25.02 -8.70
C THR A 344 31.83 24.88 -8.04
N PRO A 345 32.13 23.76 -7.38
CA PRO A 345 33.48 23.46 -6.98
C PRO A 345 34.30 23.13 -8.21
N GLY A 346 35.54 23.60 -8.20
CA GLY A 346 36.54 23.28 -9.20
C GLY A 346 37.76 22.67 -8.56
N PRO A 347 37.72 21.40 -8.11
CA PRO A 347 38.94 20.70 -7.71
C PRO A 347 39.96 20.73 -8.85
N GLY A 348 41.18 21.19 -8.57
CA GLY A 348 42.25 21.30 -9.56
C GLY A 348 42.06 22.40 -10.62
N TYR A 349 40.92 23.10 -10.66
CA TYR A 349 40.64 24.09 -11.71
C TYR A 349 41.52 25.34 -11.57
N LEU A 350 41.57 25.93 -10.37
CA LEU A 350 42.41 27.12 -10.13
C LEU A 350 43.90 26.82 -10.31
N GLU A 351 44.31 25.61 -9.95
CA GLU A 351 45.67 25.10 -10.16
C GLU A 351 45.96 24.95 -11.65
N ALA A 352 45.07 24.34 -12.43
CA ALA A 352 45.21 24.17 -13.87
C ALA A 352 45.41 25.53 -14.59
N LEU A 353 44.70 26.59 -14.19
CA LEU A 353 44.85 27.92 -14.79
C LEU A 353 46.25 28.52 -14.62
N GLN A 354 47.02 28.03 -13.64
CA GLN A 354 48.35 28.54 -13.32
C GLN A 354 49.46 27.81 -14.08
N GLU A 355 49.16 26.71 -14.75
CA GLU A 355 50.16 25.93 -15.48
C GLU A 355 50.54 26.59 -16.82
N GLU A 356 51.73 26.26 -17.33
CA GLU A 356 52.29 26.89 -18.54
C GLU A 356 51.62 26.42 -19.82
N ASN A 357 51.05 25.20 -19.83
CA ASN A 357 50.38 24.64 -21.00
C ASN A 357 48.91 25.08 -21.13
N LEU A 358 48.43 26.02 -20.30
CA LEU A 358 47.05 26.51 -20.33
C LEU A 358 46.99 28.02 -20.56
N ASP A 359 46.26 28.42 -21.61
CA ASP A 359 45.92 29.82 -21.90
C ASP A 359 44.48 30.15 -21.44
N PHE A 360 44.34 31.05 -20.47
CA PHE A 360 43.04 31.58 -20.03
C PHE A 360 42.63 32.77 -20.92
N ILE A 361 41.61 32.57 -21.76
CA ILE A 361 41.26 33.50 -22.83
C ILE A 361 39.89 34.12 -22.55
N ARG A 362 39.85 35.43 -22.35
CA ARG A 362 38.59 36.19 -22.22
C ARG A 362 38.18 36.95 -23.47
N GLN A 363 39.08 37.09 -24.44
CA GLN A 363 38.79 37.78 -25.70
C GLN A 363 37.66 37.05 -26.43
N PRO A 364 36.63 37.77 -26.91
CA PRO A 364 35.55 37.15 -27.68
C PRO A 364 36.06 36.40 -28.90
N ILE A 365 35.45 35.26 -29.18
CA ILE A 365 35.69 34.50 -30.41
C ILE A 365 35.07 35.30 -31.58
N LYS A 366 35.87 35.54 -32.61
CA LYS A 366 35.43 36.20 -33.85
C LYS A 366 34.85 35.17 -34.82
N ARG A 367 35.56 34.06 -35.03
CA ARG A 367 35.13 32.96 -35.90
C ARG A 367 35.97 31.69 -35.65
N PHE A 368 35.46 30.57 -36.16
CA PHE A 368 36.25 29.36 -36.37
C PHE A 368 36.93 29.43 -37.73
N THR A 369 38.08 28.76 -37.84
CA THR A 369 38.78 28.52 -39.09
C THR A 369 38.86 27.02 -39.34
N GLU A 370 39.38 26.59 -40.49
CA GLU A 370 39.58 25.16 -40.75
C GLU A 370 40.44 24.45 -39.69
N THR A 371 41.36 25.17 -39.03
CA THR A 371 42.38 24.60 -38.12
C THR A 371 42.26 25.06 -36.67
N GLY A 372 41.35 25.98 -36.34
CA GLY A 372 41.25 26.49 -34.98
C GLY A 372 40.29 27.66 -34.78
N ILE A 373 40.62 28.53 -33.83
CA ILE A 373 39.75 29.63 -33.38
C ILE A 373 40.49 30.96 -33.52
N GLU A 374 39.83 31.95 -34.12
CA GLU A 374 40.30 33.34 -34.20
C GLU A 374 39.52 34.21 -33.21
N THR A 375 40.23 34.94 -32.35
CA THR A 375 39.63 35.93 -31.43
C THR A 375 39.57 37.32 -32.06
N VAL A 376 38.74 38.21 -31.51
CA VAL A 376 38.52 39.57 -32.05
C VAL A 376 39.77 40.46 -32.07
N ASP A 377 40.79 40.13 -31.27
CA ASP A 377 42.11 40.76 -31.26
C ASP A 377 43.02 40.29 -32.40
N GLY A 378 42.51 39.46 -33.32
CA GLY A 378 43.24 38.94 -34.48
C GLY A 378 44.15 37.75 -34.19
N LYS A 379 44.18 37.24 -32.96
CA LYS A 379 44.97 36.05 -32.62
C LYS A 379 44.27 34.78 -33.09
N HIS A 380 44.95 34.03 -33.93
CA HIS A 380 44.53 32.69 -34.36
C HIS A 380 45.25 31.62 -33.54
N ARG A 381 44.49 30.64 -33.05
CA ARG A 381 45.01 29.52 -32.25
C ARG A 381 44.57 28.20 -32.86
N GLU A 382 45.53 27.45 -33.38
CA GLU A 382 45.27 26.11 -33.92
C GLU A 382 45.02 25.11 -32.81
N VAL A 383 43.98 24.30 -32.96
CA VAL A 383 43.60 23.24 -32.03
C VAL A 383 43.15 22.00 -32.78
N ASP A 384 43.39 20.84 -32.19
CA ASP A 384 43.01 19.53 -32.76
C ASP A 384 41.58 19.14 -32.33
N ALA A 385 41.13 19.64 -31.17
CA ALA A 385 39.79 19.41 -30.65
C ALA A 385 39.21 20.65 -29.94
N VAL A 386 37.90 20.83 -30.04
CA VAL A 386 37.12 21.88 -29.38
C VAL A 386 35.95 21.22 -28.62
N PHE A 387 35.91 21.47 -27.32
CA PHE A 387 34.82 21.07 -26.44
C PHE A 387 33.98 22.28 -26.02
N CYS A 388 32.71 22.28 -26.44
CA CYS A 388 31.76 23.30 -26.05
C CYS A 388 31.08 22.90 -24.73
N ALA A 389 31.43 23.60 -23.65
CA ALA A 389 30.77 23.56 -22.35
C ALA A 389 29.76 24.72 -22.21
N THR A 390 28.96 24.94 -23.26
CA THR A 390 28.09 26.10 -23.45
C THR A 390 26.74 25.98 -22.74
N GLY A 391 26.49 24.86 -22.05
CA GLY A 391 25.29 24.63 -21.27
C GLY A 391 24.12 24.05 -22.09
N ALA A 392 22.90 24.27 -21.61
CA ALA A 392 21.67 23.81 -22.26
C ALA A 392 20.61 24.91 -22.18
N ASN A 393 19.49 24.74 -22.88
CA ASN A 393 18.39 25.71 -22.80
C ASN A 393 17.90 25.87 -21.34
N GLY A 394 17.96 27.09 -20.82
CA GLY A 394 17.64 27.43 -19.44
C GLY A 394 16.32 28.18 -19.26
N ASP A 395 15.59 28.46 -20.33
CA ASP A 395 14.30 29.15 -20.31
C ASP A 395 13.17 28.33 -19.64
N GLN A 396 13.37 27.03 -19.50
CA GLN A 396 12.39 26.05 -18.98
C GLN A 396 11.13 25.92 -19.82
N ILE A 397 11.17 26.39 -21.07
CA ILE A 397 10.10 26.20 -22.05
C ILE A 397 10.21 24.78 -22.61
N PRO A 398 9.11 24.00 -22.67
CA PRO A 398 9.13 22.69 -23.31
C PRO A 398 9.65 22.77 -24.75
N PRO A 399 10.51 21.84 -25.20
CA PRO A 399 11.14 21.89 -26.53
C PRO A 399 10.22 21.46 -27.68
N PHE A 400 8.92 21.28 -27.40
CA PHE A 400 7.88 20.91 -28.33
C PHE A 400 6.60 21.69 -28.00
N PRO A 401 5.71 21.95 -28.99
CA PRO A 401 4.49 22.70 -28.74
C PRO A 401 3.55 21.98 -27.78
N ILE A 402 3.02 22.74 -26.81
CA ILE A 402 1.90 22.31 -25.96
C ILE A 402 0.77 23.31 -26.18
N ARG A 403 -0.38 22.84 -26.65
CA ARG A 403 -1.50 23.68 -27.07
C ARG A 403 -2.77 23.40 -26.28
N ALA A 404 -3.43 24.44 -25.82
CA ALA A 404 -4.75 24.36 -25.21
C ALA A 404 -5.56 25.61 -25.56
N HIS A 405 -6.85 25.43 -25.90
CA HIS A 405 -7.78 26.53 -26.21
C HIS A 405 -7.23 27.55 -27.23
N GLY A 406 -6.54 27.08 -28.27
CA GLY A 406 -5.96 27.92 -29.32
C GLY A 406 -4.68 28.68 -28.93
N LYS A 407 -4.19 28.52 -27.69
CA LYS A 407 -2.92 29.10 -27.23
C LYS A 407 -1.81 28.06 -27.19
N GLU A 408 -0.58 28.47 -27.45
CA GLU A 408 0.63 27.63 -27.41
C GLU A 408 1.52 28.08 -26.25
N LEU A 409 1.84 27.16 -25.34
CA LEU A 409 2.47 27.45 -24.06
C LEU A 409 3.84 28.14 -24.23
N GLY A 410 4.66 27.67 -25.15
CA GLY A 410 5.98 28.22 -25.42
C GLY A 410 5.92 29.65 -25.91
N SER A 411 5.01 29.98 -26.82
CA SER A 411 4.77 31.36 -27.27
C SER A 411 4.33 32.28 -26.13
N LEU A 412 3.54 31.81 -25.17
CA LEU A 412 3.13 32.62 -24.01
C LEU A 412 4.29 32.86 -23.04
N TRP A 413 5.12 31.84 -22.82
CA TRP A 413 6.25 31.87 -21.87
C TRP A 413 7.53 32.46 -22.46
N HIS A 414 7.63 32.56 -23.78
CA HIS A 414 8.77 33.15 -24.47
C HIS A 414 9.08 34.54 -23.90
N PRO A 415 10.35 34.96 -23.83
CA PRO A 415 10.77 36.32 -23.49
C PRO A 415 9.91 37.45 -24.07
N ASP A 416 9.52 37.32 -25.32
CA ASP A 416 8.72 38.29 -26.09
C ASP A 416 7.22 37.95 -26.13
N GLY A 417 6.79 36.95 -25.36
CA GLY A 417 5.42 36.44 -25.27
C GLY A 417 4.53 37.22 -24.29
N GLU A 418 3.26 36.80 -24.20
CA GLU A 418 2.24 37.43 -23.32
C GLU A 418 2.71 37.52 -21.86
N TYR A 419 3.35 36.46 -21.34
CA TYR A 419 3.85 36.45 -19.97
C TYR A 419 5.32 36.85 -19.88
N GLY A 420 6.16 36.50 -20.85
CA GLY A 420 7.61 36.84 -20.85
C GLY A 420 8.50 35.90 -20.01
N PHE A 421 7.89 34.93 -19.31
CA PHE A 421 8.53 33.94 -18.44
C PHE A 421 7.61 32.73 -18.22
N PRO A 422 8.12 31.61 -17.66
CA PRO A 422 7.29 30.48 -17.25
C PRO A 422 6.26 30.81 -16.16
N TYR A 423 5.02 31.07 -16.59
CA TYR A 423 3.90 31.44 -15.71
C TYR A 423 3.23 30.18 -15.15
N THR A 424 3.38 29.94 -13.84
CA THR A 424 2.88 28.73 -13.17
C THR A 424 2.24 29.04 -11.81
N TYR A 425 1.39 28.13 -11.34
CA TYR A 425 0.92 28.07 -9.97
C TYR A 425 1.74 27.01 -9.20
N LEU A 426 2.44 27.44 -8.15
CA LEU A 426 3.29 26.62 -7.27
C LEU A 426 4.34 25.74 -8.00
N GLY A 427 4.73 26.11 -9.21
CA GLY A 427 5.61 25.31 -10.06
C GLY A 427 5.03 23.96 -10.47
N ALA A 428 3.69 23.82 -10.41
CA ALA A 428 2.99 22.56 -10.63
C ALA A 428 2.17 22.55 -11.92
N ALA A 429 1.31 23.54 -12.11
CA ALA A 429 0.39 23.66 -13.24
C ALA A 429 0.33 25.11 -13.74
N THR A 430 -0.33 25.36 -14.86
CA THR A 430 -0.46 26.71 -15.43
C THR A 430 -1.93 26.98 -15.83
N PRO A 431 -2.47 28.19 -15.55
CA PRO A 431 -3.84 28.52 -15.91
C PRO A 431 -4.11 28.38 -17.42
N GLY A 432 -5.29 27.88 -17.77
CA GLY A 432 -5.69 27.65 -19.17
C GLY A 432 -5.13 26.38 -19.81
N PHE A 433 -4.34 25.58 -19.09
CA PHE A 433 -3.84 24.28 -19.56
C PHE A 433 -4.27 23.18 -18.58
N PRO A 434 -5.53 22.70 -18.70
CA PRO A 434 -6.09 21.72 -17.77
C PRO A 434 -5.33 20.38 -17.82
N ASN A 435 -5.26 19.70 -16.67
CA ASN A 435 -4.64 18.38 -16.53
C ASN A 435 -3.16 18.28 -16.99
N LEU A 436 -2.46 19.43 -17.11
CA LEU A 436 -1.04 19.50 -17.42
C LEU A 436 -0.24 19.77 -16.13
N PHE A 437 0.69 18.88 -15.81
CA PHE A 437 1.60 19.05 -14.66
C PHE A 437 3.07 19.04 -15.07
N PHE A 438 3.86 19.89 -14.42
CA PHE A 438 5.31 19.97 -14.61
C PHE A 438 6.03 19.25 -13.47
N VAL A 439 6.86 18.25 -13.77
CA VAL A 439 7.73 17.62 -12.76
C VAL A 439 9.14 18.17 -12.94
N HIS A 440 9.70 18.72 -11.86
CA HIS A 440 11.02 19.35 -11.88
C HIS A 440 11.15 20.51 -12.92
N GLY A 441 10.02 21.16 -13.25
CA GLY A 441 9.93 22.32 -14.14
C GLY A 441 10.22 23.67 -13.45
N PRO A 442 9.58 24.78 -13.88
CA PRO A 442 9.65 26.07 -13.19
C PRO A 442 9.22 25.99 -11.72
N ASN A 443 9.84 26.79 -10.87
CA ASN A 443 9.59 26.93 -9.43
C ASN A 443 9.49 25.58 -8.68
N SER A 444 10.19 24.55 -9.13
CA SER A 444 9.94 23.19 -8.64
C SER A 444 10.87 22.77 -7.48
N THR A 445 12.06 23.35 -7.35
CA THR A 445 13.03 23.02 -6.29
C THR A 445 13.47 24.27 -5.54
N GLY A 446 13.65 24.18 -4.22
CA GLY A 446 14.31 25.25 -3.45
C GLY A 446 15.77 25.46 -3.87
N PRO A 447 16.39 26.59 -3.47
CA PRO A 447 17.80 26.86 -3.73
C PRO A 447 18.75 25.91 -2.97
N SER A 448 18.27 25.30 -1.89
CA SER A 448 18.97 24.33 -1.03
C SER A 448 18.39 22.91 -1.17
N GLY A 449 18.83 21.92 -0.39
CA GLY A 449 18.28 20.56 -0.40
C GLY A 449 18.61 19.73 -1.65
N THR A 450 17.85 18.65 -1.89
CA THR A 450 18.19 17.63 -2.89
C THR A 450 17.12 17.50 -3.99
N VAL A 451 17.56 17.26 -5.24
CA VAL A 451 16.67 17.06 -6.39
C VAL A 451 15.79 15.82 -6.25
N PRO A 452 16.31 14.63 -5.87
CA PRO A 452 15.49 13.43 -5.71
C PRO A 452 14.31 13.66 -4.76
N HIS A 453 14.58 14.22 -3.57
CA HIS A 453 13.54 14.53 -2.59
C HIS A 453 12.47 15.48 -3.16
N SER A 454 12.87 16.54 -3.85
CA SER A 454 11.91 17.49 -4.43
C SER A 454 10.97 16.85 -5.45
N VAL A 455 11.48 15.89 -6.23
CA VAL A 455 10.67 15.15 -7.22
C VAL A 455 9.75 14.15 -6.55
N GLU A 456 10.23 13.42 -5.53
CA GLU A 456 9.40 12.52 -4.73
C GLU A 456 8.24 13.27 -4.06
N VAL A 457 8.52 14.46 -3.53
CA VAL A 457 7.50 15.35 -2.95
C VAL A 457 6.49 15.79 -4.01
N GLN A 458 6.93 16.21 -5.20
CA GLN A 458 6.03 16.62 -6.29
C GLN A 458 5.13 15.48 -6.76
N LEU A 459 5.68 14.29 -6.98
CA LEU A 459 4.90 13.15 -7.45
C LEU A 459 3.92 12.64 -6.38
N THR A 460 4.33 12.68 -5.10
CA THR A 460 3.42 12.39 -3.98
C THR A 460 2.31 13.43 -3.88
N TYR A 461 2.62 14.70 -4.14
CA TYR A 461 1.64 15.78 -4.23
C TYR A 461 0.67 15.54 -5.39
N TYR A 462 1.16 15.23 -6.60
CA TYR A 462 0.32 14.93 -7.78
C TYR A 462 -0.54 13.69 -7.62
N ALA A 463 -0.07 12.66 -6.90
CA ALA A 463 -0.89 11.50 -6.57
C ALA A 463 -2.18 11.89 -5.81
N LYS A 464 -2.17 12.96 -5.00
CA LYS A 464 -3.38 13.47 -4.34
C LYS A 464 -4.38 14.02 -5.36
N PHE A 465 -3.91 14.75 -6.37
CA PHE A 465 -4.74 15.25 -7.46
C PHE A 465 -5.36 14.10 -8.26
N PHE A 466 -4.56 13.12 -8.66
CA PHE A 466 -5.07 11.97 -9.42
C PHE A 466 -6.12 11.18 -8.64
N ARG A 467 -5.90 10.93 -7.33
CA ARG A 467 -6.92 10.29 -6.48
C ARG A 467 -8.19 11.11 -6.38
N LYS A 468 -8.09 12.43 -6.18
CA LYS A 468 -9.26 13.33 -6.13
C LYS A 468 -10.03 13.25 -7.45
N VAL A 469 -9.34 13.43 -8.56
CA VAL A 469 -9.95 13.47 -9.90
C VAL A 469 -10.63 12.15 -10.25
N SER A 470 -9.96 11.05 -9.95
CA SER A 470 -10.47 9.69 -10.15
C SER A 470 -11.69 9.38 -9.29
N ARG A 471 -11.66 9.75 -8.00
CA ARG A 471 -12.71 9.46 -7.03
C ARG A 471 -13.94 10.35 -7.21
N GLU A 472 -13.76 11.62 -7.52
CA GLU A 472 -14.83 12.62 -7.59
C GLU A 472 -15.39 12.82 -8.99
N GLY A 473 -14.87 12.12 -10.00
CA GLY A 473 -15.41 12.17 -11.36
C GLY A 473 -15.13 13.50 -12.03
N ILE A 474 -14.01 14.11 -11.67
CA ILE A 474 -13.54 15.35 -12.27
C ILE A 474 -13.00 15.00 -13.67
N LYS A 475 -13.48 15.73 -14.66
CA LYS A 475 -13.02 15.70 -16.05
C LYS A 475 -11.75 16.52 -16.18
N THR A 476 -11.78 17.77 -15.70
CA THR A 476 -10.68 18.72 -15.85
C THR A 476 -10.38 19.42 -14.54
N ILE A 477 -9.10 19.68 -14.30
CA ILE A 477 -8.63 20.48 -13.19
C ILE A 477 -7.58 21.48 -13.68
N VAL A 478 -7.74 22.74 -13.34
CA VAL A 478 -6.87 23.84 -13.77
C VAL A 478 -6.73 24.87 -12.64
N PRO A 479 -5.53 25.43 -12.38
CA PRO A 479 -5.40 26.47 -11.37
C PRO A 479 -6.10 27.75 -11.82
N LYS A 480 -6.75 28.43 -10.87
CA LYS A 480 -7.33 29.75 -11.10
C LYS A 480 -6.25 30.74 -11.49
N LYS A 481 -6.55 31.62 -12.45
CA LYS A 481 -5.61 32.69 -12.85
C LYS A 481 -5.20 33.55 -11.64
N LYS A 482 -6.15 33.94 -10.79
CA LYS A 482 -5.86 34.71 -9.57
C LYS A 482 -4.83 34.02 -8.66
N ALA A 483 -4.95 32.70 -8.46
CA ALA A 483 -4.02 31.97 -7.60
C ALA A 483 -2.60 31.95 -8.18
N ALA A 484 -2.47 31.85 -9.51
CA ALA A 484 -1.19 31.95 -10.19
C ALA A 484 -0.63 33.39 -10.15
N ASP A 485 -1.47 34.42 -10.33
CA ASP A 485 -1.07 35.82 -10.20
C ASP A 485 -0.54 36.13 -8.78
N ASP A 486 -1.29 35.73 -7.75
CA ASP A 486 -0.90 35.91 -6.34
C ASP A 486 0.42 35.19 -6.03
N PHE A 487 0.65 34.01 -6.63
CA PHE A 487 1.92 33.29 -6.50
C PHE A 487 3.08 34.03 -7.20
N VAL A 488 2.86 34.59 -8.39
CA VAL A 488 3.87 35.40 -9.08
C VAL A 488 4.21 36.65 -8.28
N GLU A 489 3.22 37.34 -7.72
CA GLU A 489 3.45 38.50 -6.86
C GLU A 489 4.27 38.12 -5.62
N TYR A 490 3.97 36.97 -4.99
CA TYR A 490 4.77 36.43 -3.90
C TYR A 490 6.21 36.10 -4.34
N CYS A 491 6.40 35.52 -5.53
CA CYS A 491 7.72 35.27 -6.11
C CYS A 491 8.51 36.57 -6.25
N ASP A 492 7.93 37.60 -6.86
CA ASP A 492 8.57 38.90 -7.08
C ASP A 492 8.97 39.55 -5.74
N ALA A 493 8.07 39.53 -4.76
CA ALA A 493 8.33 40.03 -3.41
C ALA A 493 9.45 39.25 -2.69
N PHE A 494 9.47 37.92 -2.82
CA PHE A 494 10.48 37.07 -2.20
C PHE A 494 11.85 37.25 -2.86
N PHE A 495 11.94 37.12 -4.18
CA PHE A 495 13.22 37.12 -4.90
C PHE A 495 13.94 38.47 -4.85
N SER A 496 13.21 39.58 -4.67
CA SER A 496 13.81 40.91 -4.45
C SER A 496 14.79 40.95 -3.26
N LYS A 497 14.55 40.11 -2.24
CA LYS A 497 15.35 39.98 -1.00
C LYS A 497 16.53 39.03 -1.14
N THR A 498 16.65 38.34 -2.27
CA THR A 498 17.66 37.29 -2.49
C THR A 498 18.80 37.78 -3.35
N VAL A 499 19.96 37.16 -3.23
CA VAL A 499 21.09 37.39 -4.14
C VAL A 499 20.87 36.75 -5.52
N LEU A 500 19.80 35.96 -5.70
CA LEU A 500 19.47 35.29 -6.96
C LEU A 500 19.16 36.28 -8.09
N ASN A 501 18.72 37.50 -7.75
CA ASN A 501 18.44 38.57 -8.69
C ASN A 501 19.55 39.65 -8.70
N ASP A 502 20.78 39.31 -8.33
CA ASP A 502 21.90 40.25 -8.27
C ASP A 502 22.59 40.44 -9.64
N GLY A 503 21.80 40.67 -10.70
CA GLY A 503 22.31 41.01 -12.03
C GLY A 503 23.09 39.90 -12.76
N CYS A 504 23.12 38.67 -12.27
CA CYS A 504 23.81 37.58 -12.95
C CYS A 504 22.94 36.88 -14.02
N SER A 505 23.55 36.50 -15.14
CA SER A 505 22.93 35.56 -16.10
C SER A 505 22.95 34.14 -15.52
N SER A 506 21.81 33.54 -15.19
CA SER A 506 21.72 32.20 -14.59
C SER A 506 20.61 31.39 -15.26
N TRP A 507 20.67 30.06 -15.21
CA TRP A 507 19.49 29.27 -15.57
C TRP A 507 18.29 29.54 -14.64
N TYR A 508 18.52 30.16 -13.47
CA TYR A 508 17.47 30.62 -12.58
C TYR A 508 16.52 31.66 -13.22
N ASN A 509 17.04 32.48 -14.14
CA ASN A 509 16.34 33.58 -14.81
C ASN A 509 16.36 33.45 -16.34
N GLY A 510 16.48 32.21 -16.85
CA GLY A 510 16.49 31.96 -18.29
C GLY A 510 17.73 32.50 -19.01
N GLY A 511 18.83 32.74 -18.29
CA GLY A 511 20.07 33.30 -18.82
C GLY A 511 20.01 34.81 -19.06
N ARG A 512 18.99 35.50 -18.53
CA ARG A 512 18.78 36.94 -18.73
C ARG A 512 19.01 37.70 -17.42
N PRO A 513 20.13 38.43 -17.27
CA PRO A 513 20.38 39.29 -16.11
C PRO A 513 19.17 40.18 -15.77
N GLY A 514 18.75 40.19 -14.51
CA GLY A 514 17.63 41.01 -14.02
C GLY A 514 16.22 40.50 -14.36
N ALA A 515 16.09 39.41 -15.12
CA ALA A 515 14.79 38.79 -15.38
C ALA A 515 14.26 38.03 -14.14
N ARG A 516 12.95 37.77 -14.12
CA ARG A 516 12.28 37.03 -13.04
C ARG A 516 12.93 35.68 -12.77
N ILE A 517 13.04 35.33 -11.49
CA ILE A 517 13.53 34.01 -11.08
C ILE A 517 12.40 32.98 -11.21
N HIS A 518 12.53 32.08 -12.17
CA HIS A 518 11.58 31.00 -12.41
C HIS A 518 12.22 29.61 -12.23
N GLY A 519 13.55 29.51 -12.18
CA GLY A 519 14.23 28.22 -12.02
C GLY A 519 14.12 27.60 -10.61
N LEU A 520 13.81 28.41 -9.60
CA LEU A 520 13.81 28.01 -8.19
C LEU A 520 12.50 28.35 -7.50
N TRP A 521 12.19 27.64 -6.42
CA TRP A 521 11.07 27.92 -5.54
C TRP A 521 11.33 29.20 -4.72
N PRO A 522 10.32 30.06 -4.51
CA PRO A 522 10.43 31.26 -3.67
C PRO A 522 10.44 30.91 -2.17
N GLY A 523 11.47 30.18 -1.72
CA GLY A 523 11.62 29.75 -0.33
C GLY A 523 12.62 28.61 -0.17
N SER A 524 12.77 28.08 1.05
CA SER A 524 13.69 26.97 1.32
C SER A 524 13.15 25.62 0.79
N SER A 525 14.01 24.61 0.72
CA SER A 525 13.55 23.26 0.38
C SER A 525 12.63 22.65 1.46
N ASN A 526 12.78 23.04 2.72
CA ASN A 526 11.82 22.69 3.79
C ASN A 526 10.47 23.37 3.55
N HIS A 527 10.49 24.64 3.11
CA HIS A 527 9.28 25.39 2.79
C HIS A 527 8.48 24.72 1.68
N VAL A 528 9.10 24.40 0.52
CA VAL A 528 8.38 23.73 -0.58
C VAL A 528 7.89 22.34 -0.18
N THR A 529 8.67 21.61 0.64
CA THR A 529 8.27 20.29 1.16
C THR A 529 7.03 20.41 2.04
N ALA A 530 6.96 21.43 2.90
CA ALA A 530 5.80 21.68 3.75
C ALA A 530 4.58 22.12 2.93
N VAL A 531 4.75 23.05 1.99
CA VAL A 531 3.67 23.54 1.11
C VAL A 531 3.07 22.41 0.28
N ARG A 532 3.90 21.51 -0.24
CA ARG A 532 3.44 20.35 -1.03
C ARG A 532 2.97 19.17 -0.18
N ARG A 533 2.81 19.33 1.13
CA ARG A 533 2.12 18.32 1.93
C ARG A 533 0.67 18.27 1.56
N GLU A 534 -0.04 19.40 1.47
CA GLU A 534 -1.47 19.42 1.17
C GLU A 534 -1.81 20.39 0.02
N PRO A 535 -2.58 19.93 -0.99
CA PRO A 535 -3.11 20.82 -2.01
C PRO A 535 -4.12 21.83 -1.46
N ARG A 536 -4.03 23.08 -1.92
CA ARG A 536 -5.04 24.12 -1.71
C ARG A 536 -6.15 23.94 -2.75
N TRP A 537 -7.13 23.09 -2.45
CA TRP A 537 -8.16 22.68 -3.40
C TRP A 537 -9.03 23.85 -3.90
N GLU A 538 -9.15 24.91 -3.10
CA GLU A 538 -9.89 26.12 -3.41
C GLU A 538 -9.25 26.98 -4.51
N ASP A 539 -7.95 26.78 -4.78
CA ASP A 539 -7.19 27.50 -5.79
C ASP A 539 -7.39 26.93 -7.21
N PHE A 540 -8.18 25.87 -7.36
CA PHE A 540 -8.47 25.20 -8.62
C PHE A 540 -9.92 25.36 -9.07
N GLU A 541 -10.12 25.29 -10.38
CA GLU A 541 -11.40 25.13 -11.06
C GLU A 541 -11.53 23.68 -11.54
N TYR A 542 -12.76 23.16 -11.49
CA TYR A 542 -13.08 21.77 -11.81
C TYR A 542 -14.24 21.73 -12.80
N GLU A 543 -14.13 20.89 -13.83
CA GLU A 543 -15.26 20.44 -14.63
C GLU A 543 -15.50 18.96 -14.34
N TYR A 544 -16.76 18.52 -14.26
CA TYR A 544 -17.10 17.14 -13.92
C TYR A 544 -17.50 16.33 -15.18
N LEU A 545 -17.32 15.01 -15.13
CA LEU A 545 -17.63 14.11 -16.25
C LEU A 545 -19.13 14.06 -16.59
N ASP A 546 -19.98 14.17 -15.58
CA ASP A 546 -21.44 14.08 -15.70
C ASP A 546 -22.10 15.29 -15.04
N GLU A 547 -22.17 16.39 -15.78
CA GLU A 547 -22.98 17.56 -15.42
C GLU A 547 -24.43 17.45 -15.90
N SER A 548 -24.80 16.35 -16.58
CA SER A 548 -26.10 16.22 -17.26
C SER A 548 -27.28 16.29 -16.31
N GLN A 549 -27.09 15.88 -15.05
CA GLN A 549 -28.10 15.93 -13.99
C GLN A 549 -27.93 17.12 -13.03
N GLY A 550 -26.92 17.97 -13.25
CA GLY A 550 -26.65 19.16 -12.43
C GLY A 550 -26.36 18.89 -10.95
N ASN A 551 -25.76 17.72 -10.63
CA ASN A 551 -25.44 17.34 -9.26
C ASN A 551 -24.01 16.76 -9.15
N SER A 552 -23.09 17.55 -8.60
CA SER A 552 -21.68 17.19 -8.42
C SER A 552 -21.43 16.05 -7.43
N LEU A 553 -22.41 15.71 -6.59
CA LEU A 553 -22.31 14.63 -5.61
C LEU A 553 -22.67 13.27 -6.21
N LEU A 554 -23.27 13.24 -7.40
CA LEU A 554 -23.73 12.01 -8.04
C LEU A 554 -22.58 11.03 -8.29
N TRP A 555 -21.48 11.52 -8.88
CA TRP A 555 -20.29 10.69 -9.05
C TRP A 555 -19.69 10.29 -7.71
N TYR A 556 -19.61 11.23 -6.76
CA TYR A 556 -19.00 10.95 -5.47
C TYR A 556 -19.69 9.80 -4.73
N PHE A 557 -21.01 9.87 -4.55
CA PHE A 557 -21.75 8.85 -3.79
C PHE A 557 -22.09 7.60 -4.60
N GLY A 558 -22.15 7.69 -5.92
CA GLY A 558 -22.50 6.56 -6.76
C GLY A 558 -23.90 6.03 -6.46
N ASN A 559 -24.00 4.72 -6.22
CA ASN A 559 -25.23 4.03 -5.81
C ASN A 559 -25.45 4.02 -4.28
N GLY A 560 -24.55 4.64 -3.50
CA GLY A 560 -24.61 4.68 -2.05
C GLY A 560 -23.93 3.51 -1.32
N GLY A 561 -23.33 2.57 -2.05
CA GLY A 561 -22.60 1.42 -1.50
C GLY A 561 -21.09 1.45 -1.79
N THR A 562 -20.39 0.51 -1.16
CA THR A 562 -18.98 0.17 -1.42
C THR A 562 -18.86 -1.24 -1.99
N LYS A 563 -17.90 -1.46 -2.87
CA LYS A 563 -17.55 -2.78 -3.41
C LYS A 563 -17.00 -3.69 -2.31
N ALA A 564 -16.34 -3.13 -1.31
CA ALA A 564 -15.92 -3.85 -0.12
C ALA A 564 -17.08 -4.58 0.59
N GLU A 565 -18.29 -4.03 0.60
CA GLU A 565 -19.49 -4.71 1.16
C GLU A 565 -19.93 -5.92 0.34
N GLN A 566 -19.47 -6.05 -0.90
CA GLN A 566 -19.73 -7.18 -1.78
C GLN A 566 -18.63 -8.24 -1.74
N ASP A 567 -17.52 -7.98 -1.03
CA ASP A 567 -16.41 -8.92 -0.88
C ASP A 567 -16.54 -9.72 0.44
N PRO A 568 -16.87 -11.03 0.37
CA PRO A 568 -16.98 -11.88 1.56
C PRO A 568 -15.65 -11.99 2.35
N ALA A 569 -14.51 -11.65 1.73
CA ALA A 569 -13.18 -11.75 2.34
C ALA A 569 -12.86 -10.60 3.30
N TYR A 570 -13.62 -9.50 3.33
CA TYR A 570 -13.47 -8.39 4.27
C TYR A 570 -14.02 -8.70 5.68
N SER A 571 -13.68 -9.86 6.22
CA SER A 571 -14.08 -10.30 7.57
C SER A 571 -13.12 -9.77 8.65
N ILE A 572 -13.53 -8.72 9.35
CA ILE A 572 -12.72 -7.84 10.25
C ILE A 572 -12.29 -8.50 11.59
N GLY A 573 -12.57 -9.77 11.85
CA GLY A 573 -12.47 -10.30 13.23
C GLY A 573 -11.15 -10.91 13.68
N TYR A 574 -10.44 -11.65 12.82
CA TYR A 574 -9.25 -12.43 13.26
C TYR A 574 -8.01 -11.57 13.56
N ALA A 575 -7.77 -10.51 12.78
CA ALA A 575 -6.59 -9.67 12.96
C ALA A 575 -6.62 -8.82 14.26
N PRO A 576 -7.73 -8.14 14.61
CA PRO A 576 -7.85 -7.47 15.90
C PRO A 576 -7.75 -8.43 17.09
N TYR A 577 -8.23 -9.67 16.97
CA TYR A 577 -8.11 -10.69 18.00
C TYR A 577 -6.67 -11.13 18.24
N ALA A 578 -5.92 -11.44 17.18
CA ALA A 578 -4.51 -11.79 17.29
C ALA A 578 -3.68 -10.64 17.90
N ALA A 579 -3.98 -9.40 17.49
CA ALA A 579 -3.38 -8.21 18.08
C ALA A 579 -3.74 -8.05 19.57
N GLY A 580 -4.99 -8.30 19.94
CA GLY A 580 -5.47 -8.28 21.32
C GLY A 580 -4.77 -9.31 22.21
N LEU A 581 -4.66 -10.57 21.77
CA LEU A 581 -3.93 -11.61 22.51
C LEU A 581 -2.46 -11.26 22.73
N TYR A 582 -1.79 -10.74 21.69
CA TYR A 582 -0.40 -10.30 21.79
C TYR A 582 -0.24 -9.14 22.77
N MET A 583 -1.12 -8.12 22.68
CA MET A 583 -1.08 -6.94 23.55
C MET A 583 -1.42 -7.27 25.00
N ASN A 584 -2.36 -8.19 25.24
CA ASN A 584 -2.61 -8.74 26.58
C ASN A 584 -1.35 -9.46 27.10
N SER A 585 -0.82 -10.42 26.34
CA SER A 585 0.31 -11.23 26.78
C SER A 585 1.60 -10.43 27.00
N ARG A 586 1.83 -9.36 26.22
CA ARG A 586 3.07 -8.58 26.26
C ARG A 586 2.99 -7.35 27.17
N TYR A 587 1.82 -6.72 27.24
CA TYR A 587 1.62 -5.42 27.88
C TYR A 587 0.42 -5.37 28.84
N GLY A 588 -0.33 -6.46 29.02
CA GLY A 588 -1.49 -6.52 29.92
C GLY A 588 -2.73 -5.76 29.42
N THR A 589 -2.86 -5.54 28.11
CA THR A 589 -3.99 -4.80 27.53
C THR A 589 -5.25 -5.67 27.38
N GLU A 590 -6.21 -5.53 28.28
CA GLU A 590 -7.43 -6.37 28.32
C GLU A 590 -8.54 -5.93 27.35
N TRP A 591 -8.76 -4.62 27.17
CA TRP A 591 -9.89 -4.12 26.36
C TRP A 591 -9.78 -4.52 24.88
N LEU A 592 -8.57 -4.56 24.34
CA LEU A 592 -8.32 -4.92 22.93
C LEU A 592 -8.52 -6.41 22.71
N GLU A 593 -8.19 -7.24 23.69
CA GLU A 593 -8.49 -8.66 23.67
C GLU A 593 -10.00 -8.91 23.66
N LEU A 594 -10.77 -8.19 24.49
CA LEU A 594 -12.23 -8.30 24.52
C LEU A 594 -12.88 -7.84 23.20
N LEU A 595 -12.46 -6.68 22.68
CA LEU A 595 -12.94 -6.16 21.40
C LEU A 595 -12.58 -7.11 20.25
N GLY A 596 -11.33 -7.56 20.20
CA GLY A 596 -10.85 -8.51 19.22
C GLY A 596 -11.63 -9.83 19.28
N SER A 597 -11.89 -10.35 20.48
CA SER A 597 -12.69 -11.57 20.69
C SER A 597 -14.11 -11.44 20.16
N ALA A 598 -14.77 -10.30 20.40
CA ALA A 598 -16.12 -10.04 19.90
C ALA A 598 -16.17 -9.98 18.37
N LEU A 599 -15.25 -9.23 17.74
CA LEU A 599 -15.15 -9.13 16.28
C LEU A 599 -14.81 -10.48 15.65
N CYS A 600 -13.88 -11.22 16.27
CA CYS A 600 -13.52 -12.58 15.87
C CYS A 600 -14.75 -13.50 15.91
N GLY A 601 -15.53 -13.48 16.99
CA GLY A 601 -16.74 -14.29 17.13
C GLY A 601 -17.74 -14.08 15.99
N VAL A 602 -17.98 -12.83 15.57
CA VAL A 602 -18.84 -12.52 14.43
C VAL A 602 -18.27 -13.08 13.13
N SER A 603 -16.99 -12.81 12.84
CA SER A 603 -16.35 -13.30 11.61
C SER A 603 -16.22 -14.82 11.53
N ALA A 604 -15.87 -15.46 12.66
CA ALA A 604 -15.72 -16.88 12.80
C ALA A 604 -17.08 -17.57 12.63
N GLY A 605 -18.15 -17.00 13.19
CA GLY A 605 -19.51 -17.52 13.00
C GLY A 605 -19.88 -17.67 11.53
N VAL A 606 -19.60 -16.64 10.72
CA VAL A 606 -19.83 -16.69 9.26
C VAL A 606 -18.91 -17.71 8.58
N PHE A 607 -17.62 -17.68 8.89
CA PHE A 607 -16.63 -18.59 8.31
C PHE A 607 -16.96 -20.07 8.56
N TRP A 608 -17.22 -20.44 9.82
CA TRP A 608 -17.47 -21.82 10.20
C TRP A 608 -18.78 -22.38 9.64
N MET A 609 -19.80 -21.54 9.46
CA MET A 609 -21.03 -21.93 8.77
C MET A 609 -20.76 -22.27 7.30
N ALA A 610 -20.03 -21.40 6.60
CA ALA A 610 -19.67 -21.62 5.19
C ALA A 610 -18.79 -22.86 5.02
N GLU A 611 -17.80 -23.05 5.89
CA GLU A 611 -16.94 -24.23 5.90
C GLU A 611 -17.73 -25.53 6.09
N THR A 612 -18.69 -25.56 7.03
CA THR A 612 -19.50 -26.76 7.29
C THR A 612 -20.38 -27.11 6.09
N ALA A 613 -20.99 -26.11 5.45
CA ALA A 613 -21.78 -26.33 4.24
C ALA A 613 -20.90 -26.94 3.11
N ILE A 614 -19.68 -26.43 2.93
CA ILE A 614 -18.69 -26.96 1.99
C ILE A 614 -18.33 -28.42 2.31
N ALA A 615 -17.96 -28.69 3.57
CA ALA A 615 -17.52 -30.01 4.03
C ALA A 615 -18.60 -31.09 3.82
N ILE A 616 -19.88 -30.72 3.90
CA ILE A 616 -21.02 -31.64 3.75
C ILE A 616 -21.45 -31.78 2.28
N ALA A 617 -21.34 -30.73 1.46
CA ALA A 617 -21.83 -30.71 0.08
C ALA A 617 -20.83 -31.27 -0.95
N TYR A 618 -19.53 -31.08 -0.72
CA TYR A 618 -18.47 -31.50 -1.63
C TYR A 618 -18.39 -33.03 -1.83
N PRO A 619 -18.51 -33.87 -0.79
CA PRO A 619 -18.29 -35.31 -0.94
C PRO A 619 -19.43 -36.05 -1.64
N GLU A 620 -19.09 -37.09 -2.42
CA GLU A 620 -20.07 -38.02 -2.98
C GLU A 620 -20.75 -38.87 -1.89
N PRO A 621 -21.97 -39.41 -2.09
CA PRO A 621 -22.74 -40.06 -1.03
C PRO A 621 -22.06 -41.29 -0.39
N TRP A 622 -21.13 -41.92 -1.12
CA TRP A 622 -20.35 -43.08 -0.66
C TRP A 622 -18.97 -42.73 -0.07
N ASN A 623 -18.60 -41.45 -0.02
CA ASN A 623 -17.29 -40.96 0.43
C ASN A 623 -17.40 -39.87 1.51
N LYS A 624 -18.57 -39.76 2.13
CA LYS A 624 -18.93 -38.69 3.07
C LYS A 624 -18.12 -38.78 4.36
N GLY A 625 -18.03 -39.96 4.96
CA GLY A 625 -17.29 -40.22 6.21
C GLY A 625 -15.78 -40.00 6.06
N LYS A 626 -15.19 -40.44 4.95
CA LYS A 626 -13.77 -40.23 4.65
C LYS A 626 -13.44 -38.77 4.39
N ALA A 627 -14.28 -38.06 3.63
CA ALA A 627 -14.07 -36.65 3.37
C ALA A 627 -14.21 -35.79 4.64
N LEU A 628 -15.19 -36.10 5.52
CA LEU A 628 -15.30 -35.49 6.84
C LEU A 628 -14.06 -35.81 7.71
N GLY A 629 -13.54 -37.03 7.63
CA GLY A 629 -12.29 -37.44 8.29
C GLY A 629 -11.08 -36.63 7.80
N TYR A 630 -10.94 -36.43 6.48
CA TYR A 630 -9.88 -35.60 5.91
C TYR A 630 -10.03 -34.13 6.28
N TRP A 631 -11.24 -33.58 6.21
CA TRP A 631 -11.51 -32.21 6.63
C TRP A 631 -11.08 -31.97 8.08
N LEU A 632 -11.50 -32.86 9.00
CA LEU A 632 -11.11 -32.77 10.40
C LEU A 632 -9.60 -33.02 10.62
N THR A 633 -8.95 -33.83 9.77
CA THR A 633 -7.50 -34.01 9.77
C THR A 633 -6.77 -32.69 9.51
N TYR A 634 -7.21 -31.95 8.49
CA TYR A 634 -6.64 -30.63 8.18
C TYR A 634 -6.91 -29.61 9.29
N ARG A 635 -8.11 -29.61 9.88
CA ARG A 635 -8.42 -28.77 11.04
C ARG A 635 -7.50 -29.06 12.23
N LEU A 636 -7.30 -30.33 12.57
CA LEU A 636 -6.46 -30.75 13.70
C LEU A 636 -4.96 -30.64 13.44
N SER A 637 -4.54 -30.52 12.17
CA SER A 637 -3.13 -30.29 11.82
C SER A 637 -2.60 -29.00 12.45
N GLY A 638 -3.45 -27.96 12.60
CA GLY A 638 -3.08 -26.74 13.31
C GLY A 638 -2.76 -26.99 14.79
N GLN A 639 -3.54 -27.82 15.47
CA GLN A 639 -3.27 -28.22 16.86
C GLN A 639 -1.96 -29.01 16.96
N ILE A 640 -1.67 -29.92 16.03
CA ILE A 640 -0.43 -30.72 16.03
C ILE A 640 0.79 -29.82 15.82
N ILE A 641 0.75 -28.92 14.85
CA ILE A 641 1.84 -27.98 14.57
C ILE A 641 2.03 -27.04 15.77
N GLY A 642 0.94 -26.48 16.30
CA GLY A 642 0.98 -25.62 17.48
C GLY A 642 1.47 -26.34 18.73
N GLY A 643 1.04 -27.58 18.95
CA GLY A 643 1.50 -28.46 20.02
C GLY A 643 2.98 -28.80 19.90
N ALA A 644 3.46 -29.11 18.70
CA ALA A 644 4.88 -29.41 18.44
C ALA A 644 5.78 -28.19 18.69
N VAL A 645 5.39 -27.00 18.21
CA VAL A 645 6.11 -25.74 18.48
C VAL A 645 6.13 -25.44 19.97
N ASN A 646 4.97 -25.54 20.64
CA ASN A 646 4.86 -25.26 22.06
C ASN A 646 5.66 -26.27 22.90
N LEU A 647 5.67 -27.55 22.52
CA LEU A 647 6.44 -28.59 23.20
C LEU A 647 7.94 -28.36 23.03
N GLY A 648 8.41 -28.05 21.82
CA GLY A 648 9.82 -27.76 21.56
C GLY A 648 10.34 -26.56 22.37
N LEU A 649 9.53 -25.52 22.52
CA LEU A 649 9.90 -24.32 23.27
C LEU A 649 9.82 -24.49 24.80
N ASN A 650 9.02 -25.43 25.29
CA ASN A 650 8.77 -25.59 26.74
C ASN A 650 9.26 -26.93 27.32
N VAL A 651 10.04 -27.71 26.57
CA VAL A 651 10.51 -29.05 27.03
C VAL A 651 11.24 -29.01 28.38
N HIS A 652 11.88 -27.88 28.68
CA HIS A 652 12.64 -27.65 29.91
C HIS A 652 11.80 -27.04 31.06
N VAL A 653 10.54 -26.66 30.83
CA VAL A 653 9.68 -26.01 31.84
C VAL A 653 8.82 -27.06 32.55
N ASN A 654 9.23 -27.45 33.75
CA ASN A 654 8.57 -28.48 34.58
C ASN A 654 7.61 -27.92 35.65
N THR A 655 7.28 -26.62 35.59
CA THR A 655 6.36 -25.94 36.52
C THR A 655 5.06 -25.53 35.83
N ALA A 656 4.06 -25.10 36.60
CA ALA A 656 2.83 -24.49 36.09
C ALA A 656 3.08 -23.02 35.69
N GLY A 657 2.41 -22.53 34.63
CA GLY A 657 2.63 -21.15 34.12
C GLY A 657 1.98 -20.83 32.77
N LYS A 658 2.13 -19.57 32.32
CA LYS A 658 1.63 -19.08 31.01
C LYS A 658 2.59 -19.42 29.87
N VAL A 659 2.06 -19.51 28.65
CA VAL A 659 2.85 -19.73 27.42
C VAL A 659 3.56 -18.43 27.01
N SER A 660 4.80 -18.54 26.54
CA SER A 660 5.60 -17.39 26.09
C SER A 660 4.99 -16.66 24.88
N TYR A 661 5.11 -15.34 24.84
CA TYR A 661 4.63 -14.52 23.72
C TYR A 661 5.33 -14.82 22.38
N VAL A 662 6.51 -15.44 22.42
CA VAL A 662 7.25 -15.92 21.23
C VAL A 662 6.40 -16.92 20.43
N VAL A 663 5.59 -17.74 21.12
CA VAL A 663 4.67 -18.69 20.48
C VAL A 663 3.61 -17.96 19.64
N TYR A 664 3.08 -16.83 20.13
CA TYR A 664 2.10 -16.03 19.39
C TYR A 664 2.70 -15.40 18.13
N ILE A 665 3.96 -14.95 18.17
CA ILE A 665 4.65 -14.39 16.98
C ILE A 665 4.76 -15.44 15.88
N ILE A 666 5.15 -16.67 16.23
CA ILE A 666 5.23 -17.78 15.27
C ILE A 666 3.86 -18.07 14.65
N PHE A 667 2.79 -18.09 15.45
CA PHE A 667 1.44 -18.31 14.94
C PHE A 667 0.94 -17.17 14.03
N ILE A 668 1.25 -15.92 14.36
CA ILE A 668 0.92 -14.77 13.50
C ILE A 668 1.64 -14.89 12.15
N ALA A 669 2.92 -15.29 12.15
CA ALA A 669 3.68 -15.49 10.91
C ALA A 669 3.09 -16.62 10.04
N ILE A 670 2.68 -17.74 10.65
CA ILE A 670 2.02 -18.85 9.94
C ILE A 670 0.67 -18.41 9.37
N GLN A 671 -0.13 -17.65 10.13
CA GLN A 671 -1.42 -17.12 9.66
C GLN A 671 -1.25 -16.12 8.50
N ALA A 672 -0.21 -15.28 8.56
CA ALA A 672 0.11 -14.34 7.48
C ALA A 672 0.51 -15.04 6.16
N ALA A 673 0.96 -16.29 6.22
CA ALA A 673 1.23 -17.11 5.03
C ALA A 673 -0.06 -17.70 4.40
N GLY A 674 -1.13 -17.84 5.19
CA GLY A 674 -2.41 -18.46 4.77
C GLY A 674 -3.04 -17.88 3.50
N PRO A 675 -3.13 -16.54 3.33
CA PRO A 675 -3.66 -15.94 2.11
C PRO A 675 -2.93 -16.35 0.83
N PHE A 676 -1.62 -16.60 0.89
CA PHE A 676 -0.85 -17.04 -0.27
C PHE A 676 -1.16 -18.49 -0.65
N VAL A 677 -1.43 -19.34 0.34
CA VAL A 677 -1.90 -20.72 0.11
C VAL A 677 -3.32 -20.73 -0.46
N ALA A 678 -4.18 -19.79 -0.05
CA ALA A 678 -5.54 -19.68 -0.57
C ALA A 678 -5.59 -19.39 -2.07
N PHE A 679 -4.59 -18.71 -2.65
CA PHE A 679 -4.50 -18.50 -4.10
C PHE A 679 -4.29 -19.79 -4.91
N LEU A 680 -3.87 -20.88 -4.26
CA LEU A 680 -3.72 -22.20 -4.89
C LEU A 680 -5.04 -22.99 -4.91
N LEU A 681 -6.11 -22.48 -4.28
CA LEU A 681 -7.40 -23.17 -4.19
C LEU A 681 -8.35 -22.76 -5.33
N ASN A 682 -9.03 -23.76 -5.91
CA ASN A 682 -10.07 -23.53 -6.90
C ASN A 682 -11.36 -23.01 -6.24
N LYS A 683 -12.04 -22.05 -6.90
CA LYS A 683 -13.36 -21.59 -6.46
C LYS A 683 -14.38 -22.74 -6.48
N PRO A 684 -15.36 -22.80 -5.54
CA PRO A 684 -16.38 -23.86 -5.50
C PRO A 684 -17.10 -24.11 -6.83
N SER A 685 -17.42 -23.04 -7.57
CA SER A 685 -18.06 -23.12 -8.89
C SER A 685 -17.22 -23.81 -9.97
N LYS A 686 -15.91 -23.99 -9.74
CA LYS A 686 -14.98 -24.72 -10.61
C LYS A 686 -14.77 -26.17 -10.17
N VAL A 687 -15.39 -26.62 -9.07
CA VAL A 687 -15.24 -27.97 -8.53
C VAL A 687 -16.36 -28.87 -9.07
N GLN A 688 -15.98 -30.03 -9.61
CA GLN A 688 -16.89 -31.07 -10.06
C GLN A 688 -16.56 -32.37 -9.32
N ARG A 689 -17.60 -33.04 -8.80
CA ARG A 689 -17.51 -34.34 -8.13
C ARG A 689 -17.24 -35.46 -9.13
N LYS A 690 -16.75 -36.61 -8.66
CA LYS A 690 -16.50 -37.79 -9.50
C LYS A 690 -17.78 -38.38 -10.10
N ASP A 691 -18.94 -38.10 -9.50
CA ASP A 691 -20.26 -38.47 -10.03
C ASP A 691 -20.79 -37.50 -11.10
N GLY A 692 -19.98 -36.53 -11.53
CA GLY A 692 -20.32 -35.57 -12.58
C GLY A 692 -21.14 -34.38 -12.10
N LYS A 693 -21.60 -34.35 -10.84
CA LYS A 693 -22.36 -33.22 -10.28
C LYS A 693 -21.44 -32.05 -9.94
N LYS A 694 -21.84 -30.84 -10.33
CA LYS A 694 -21.21 -29.60 -9.88
C LYS A 694 -21.64 -29.33 -8.44
N VAL A 695 -20.75 -28.78 -7.64
CA VAL A 695 -21.11 -28.33 -6.29
C VAL A 695 -21.65 -26.91 -6.38
N SER A 696 -22.94 -26.74 -6.07
CA SER A 696 -23.59 -25.44 -5.93
C SER A 696 -23.86 -25.16 -4.46
N LEU A 697 -23.50 -23.96 -3.99
CA LEU A 697 -23.67 -23.53 -2.60
C LEU A 697 -24.33 -22.15 -2.58
N GLU A 698 -25.41 -21.99 -3.34
CA GLU A 698 -26.10 -20.71 -3.49
C GLU A 698 -27.47 -20.75 -2.84
N ILE A 699 -27.72 -19.82 -1.92
CA ILE A 699 -29.06 -19.46 -1.48
C ILE A 699 -29.33 -18.05 -1.99
N LEU A 700 -30.07 -17.94 -3.09
CA LEU A 700 -30.39 -16.66 -3.75
C LEU A 700 -31.64 -15.98 -3.15
N GLN A 701 -32.09 -16.40 -1.96
CA GLN A 701 -33.31 -15.93 -1.34
C GLN A 701 -33.07 -14.83 -0.30
N ASN A 702 -34.13 -14.07 0.01
CA ASN A 702 -34.12 -12.98 0.98
C ASN A 702 -33.61 -13.45 2.37
N PRO A 703 -32.69 -12.74 3.03
CA PRO A 703 -32.16 -13.12 4.36
C PRO A 703 -33.22 -13.39 5.43
N TRP A 704 -34.34 -12.64 5.42
CA TRP A 704 -35.44 -12.85 6.36
C TRP A 704 -36.19 -14.15 6.12
N HIS A 705 -36.27 -14.60 4.87
CA HIS A 705 -36.84 -15.90 4.54
C HIS A 705 -35.99 -17.02 5.13
N GLU A 706 -34.68 -16.97 4.93
CA GLU A 706 -33.76 -17.98 5.44
C GLU A 706 -33.72 -18.04 6.96
N LEU A 707 -33.75 -16.88 7.63
CA LEU A 707 -33.85 -16.82 9.08
C LEU A 707 -35.13 -17.54 9.57
N ARG A 708 -36.26 -17.30 8.92
CA ARG A 708 -37.54 -17.91 9.28
C ARG A 708 -37.54 -19.43 9.02
N GLN A 709 -37.01 -19.88 7.89
CA GLN A 709 -36.95 -21.32 7.57
C GLN A 709 -35.98 -22.06 8.50
N THR A 710 -34.83 -21.45 8.80
CA THR A 710 -33.85 -22.00 9.73
C THR A 710 -34.43 -22.07 11.14
N ALA A 711 -35.14 -21.04 11.61
CA ALA A 711 -35.84 -21.06 12.90
C ALA A 711 -36.95 -22.13 12.93
N LYS A 712 -37.71 -22.30 11.85
CA LYS A 712 -38.70 -23.38 11.75
C LYS A 712 -38.04 -24.76 11.80
N LEU A 713 -36.90 -24.93 11.14
CA LEU A 713 -36.11 -26.16 11.14
C LEU A 713 -35.54 -26.48 12.52
N PHE A 714 -35.08 -25.46 13.26
CA PHE A 714 -34.63 -25.62 14.66
C PHE A 714 -35.73 -26.21 15.55
N CYS A 715 -36.98 -25.77 15.37
CA CYS A 715 -38.13 -26.23 16.15
C CYS A 715 -38.68 -27.60 15.69
N THR A 716 -38.03 -28.30 14.75
CA THR A 716 -38.44 -29.65 14.35
C THR A 716 -38.11 -30.68 15.43
N ARG A 717 -38.93 -31.73 15.53
CA ARG A 717 -38.72 -32.80 16.50
C ARG A 717 -37.36 -33.47 16.29
N GLU A 718 -36.96 -33.64 15.03
CA GLU A 718 -35.72 -34.26 14.60
C GLU A 718 -34.50 -33.47 15.09
N PHE A 719 -34.49 -32.14 14.93
CA PHE A 719 -33.36 -31.33 15.39
C PHE A 719 -33.36 -31.14 16.91
N LEU A 720 -34.51 -30.84 17.53
CA LEU A 720 -34.61 -30.67 18.99
C LEU A 720 -34.15 -31.92 19.76
N SER A 721 -34.41 -33.11 19.22
CA SER A 721 -34.02 -34.38 19.85
C SER A 721 -32.51 -34.64 19.86
N ILE A 722 -31.70 -33.89 19.08
CA ILE A 722 -30.24 -34.00 19.08
C ILE A 722 -29.53 -32.79 19.70
N VAL A 723 -30.23 -31.74 20.12
CA VAL A 723 -29.62 -30.52 20.71
C VAL A 723 -28.77 -30.83 21.94
N LEU A 724 -29.26 -31.70 22.85
CA LEU A 724 -28.48 -32.11 24.03
C LEU A 724 -27.29 -32.99 23.67
N PHE A 725 -27.41 -33.77 22.59
CA PHE A 725 -26.33 -34.63 22.11
C PHE A 725 -25.22 -33.84 21.44
N ILE A 726 -25.58 -32.79 20.69
CA ILE A 726 -24.65 -31.75 20.22
C ILE A 726 -23.99 -31.08 21.42
N GLY A 727 -24.79 -30.66 22.41
CA GLY A 727 -24.31 -29.96 23.59
C GLY A 727 -23.27 -30.74 24.39
N GLN A 728 -23.55 -31.97 24.78
CA GLN A 728 -22.58 -32.78 25.55
C GLN A 728 -21.29 -33.07 24.77
N ALA A 729 -21.37 -33.12 23.43
CA ALA A 729 -20.20 -33.34 22.60
C ALA A 729 -19.27 -32.13 22.67
N VAL A 730 -19.79 -30.92 22.43
CA VAL A 730 -18.94 -29.71 22.40
C VAL A 730 -18.61 -29.13 23.75
N PHE A 731 -19.47 -29.35 24.75
CA PHE A 731 -19.20 -28.95 26.13
C PHE A 731 -17.97 -29.69 26.69
N ALA A 732 -17.73 -30.94 26.25
CA ALA A 732 -16.56 -31.72 26.63
C ALA A 732 -15.22 -30.99 26.36
N GLU A 733 -15.16 -30.13 25.34
CA GLU A 733 -13.95 -29.44 24.91
C GLU A 733 -13.34 -28.56 26.00
N SER A 734 -14.15 -27.67 26.57
CA SER A 734 -13.69 -26.83 27.67
C SER A 734 -13.30 -27.69 28.89
N VAL A 735 -14.03 -28.77 29.17
CA VAL A 735 -13.77 -29.67 30.30
C VAL A 735 -12.39 -30.32 30.19
N PHE A 736 -12.05 -30.96 29.06
CA PHE A 736 -10.76 -31.65 28.97
C PHE A 736 -9.57 -30.69 28.82
N PHE A 737 -9.75 -29.50 28.25
CA PHE A 737 -8.69 -28.48 28.23
C PHE A 737 -8.47 -27.83 29.59
N THR A 738 -9.53 -27.55 30.35
CA THR A 738 -9.42 -27.06 31.73
C THR A 738 -8.79 -28.12 32.63
N TYR A 739 -9.22 -29.39 32.50
CA TYR A 739 -8.59 -30.54 33.17
C TYR A 739 -7.09 -30.61 32.90
N LEU A 740 -6.68 -30.52 31.63
CA LEU A 740 -5.27 -30.53 31.25
C LEU A 740 -4.54 -29.30 31.82
N SER A 741 -5.18 -28.14 31.85
CA SER A 741 -4.60 -26.89 32.37
C SER A 741 -4.38 -26.87 33.87
N LEU A 742 -5.29 -27.48 34.64
CA LEU A 742 -5.24 -27.45 36.10
C LEU A 742 -4.28 -28.48 36.69
N TRP A 743 -4.27 -29.70 36.14
CA TRP A 743 -3.65 -30.84 36.81
C TRP A 743 -2.28 -31.23 36.25
N PHE A 744 -1.75 -30.52 35.23
CA PHE A 744 -0.51 -30.89 34.55
C PHE A 744 0.47 -29.72 34.34
N SER A 745 1.78 -30.03 34.34
CA SER A 745 2.87 -29.08 34.08
C SER A 745 2.81 -28.48 32.66
N VAL A 746 3.45 -27.33 32.42
CA VAL A 746 3.45 -26.67 31.09
C VAL A 746 3.89 -27.62 29.96
N ARG A 747 4.94 -28.40 30.17
CA ARG A 747 5.44 -29.36 29.17
C ARG A 747 4.53 -30.56 28.99
N ALA A 748 3.88 -31.05 30.05
CA ALA A 748 2.87 -32.09 29.95
C ALA A 748 1.63 -31.62 29.16
N ARG A 749 1.22 -30.36 29.33
CA ARG A 749 0.13 -29.77 28.53
C ARG A 749 0.49 -29.64 27.06
N ALA A 750 1.72 -29.24 26.76
CA ALA A 750 2.22 -29.17 25.39
C ALA A 750 2.25 -30.56 24.73
N LEU A 751 2.69 -31.58 25.46
CA LEU A 751 2.64 -32.98 25.03
C LEU A 751 1.20 -33.44 24.79
N GLY A 752 0.27 -33.08 25.69
CA GLY A 752 -1.16 -33.35 25.55
C GLY A 752 -1.74 -32.76 24.27
N SER A 753 -1.47 -31.48 23.99
CA SER A 753 -1.93 -30.84 22.76
C SER A 753 -1.43 -31.56 21.49
N PHE A 754 -0.15 -31.97 21.48
CA PHE A 754 0.46 -32.70 20.36
C PHE A 754 -0.12 -34.11 20.17
N LEU A 755 -0.08 -34.95 21.22
CA LEU A 755 -0.55 -36.34 21.16
C LEU A 755 -2.08 -36.44 21.02
N GLY A 756 -2.81 -35.53 21.66
CA GLY A 756 -4.27 -35.44 21.56
C GLY A 756 -4.72 -35.21 20.12
N GLY A 757 -4.05 -34.30 19.39
CA GLY A 757 -4.31 -34.06 17.98
C GLY A 757 -4.09 -35.31 17.11
N ILE A 758 -2.98 -36.04 17.33
CA ILE A 758 -2.67 -37.29 16.60
C ILE A 758 -3.74 -38.36 16.90
N ALA A 759 -4.07 -38.57 18.16
CA ALA A 759 -5.06 -39.56 18.59
C ALA A 759 -6.47 -39.25 18.04
N ALA A 760 -6.84 -37.97 18.03
CA ALA A 760 -8.08 -37.49 17.42
C ALA A 760 -8.11 -37.77 15.90
N ILE A 761 -7.05 -37.46 15.16
CA ILE A 761 -6.98 -37.72 13.71
C ILE A 761 -7.15 -39.21 13.42
N ILE A 762 -6.43 -40.08 14.13
CA ILE A 762 -6.49 -41.54 13.93
C ILE A 762 -7.90 -42.05 14.20
N SER A 763 -8.48 -41.72 15.36
CA SER A 763 -9.80 -42.20 15.75
C SER A 763 -10.92 -41.66 14.86
N GLY A 764 -10.86 -40.39 14.46
CA GLY A 764 -11.80 -39.79 13.52
C GLY A 764 -11.78 -40.48 12.15
N ASN A 765 -10.60 -40.76 11.59
CA ASN A 765 -10.50 -41.46 10.31
C ASN A 765 -10.96 -42.92 10.40
N ILE A 766 -10.74 -43.61 11.53
CA ILE A 766 -11.30 -44.96 11.77
C ILE A 766 -12.83 -44.92 11.72
N LEU A 767 -13.47 -43.94 12.39
CA LEU A 767 -14.91 -43.78 12.36
C LEU A 767 -15.41 -43.41 10.95
N GLY A 768 -14.73 -42.49 10.26
CA GLY A 768 -15.06 -42.11 8.88
C GLY A 768 -15.03 -43.31 7.93
N PHE A 769 -14.01 -44.17 8.06
CA PHE A 769 -13.89 -45.41 7.30
C PHE A 769 -15.03 -46.41 7.63
N TRP A 770 -15.39 -46.54 8.90
CA TRP A 770 -16.52 -47.38 9.32
C TRP A 770 -17.85 -46.91 8.73
N ILE A 771 -18.12 -45.61 8.80
CA ILE A 771 -19.36 -45.00 8.33
C ILE A 771 -19.51 -45.12 6.81
N ASP A 772 -18.43 -45.07 6.03
CA ASP A 772 -18.46 -45.22 4.57
C ASP A 772 -18.46 -46.68 4.09
N ARG A 773 -18.43 -47.67 4.99
CA ARG A 773 -18.33 -49.08 4.62
C ARG A 773 -19.61 -49.61 3.96
N THR A 774 -19.67 -49.57 2.63
CA THR A 774 -20.84 -49.96 1.82
C THR A 774 -21.22 -51.44 1.91
N SER A 775 -20.31 -52.31 2.38
CA SER A 775 -20.61 -53.72 2.63
C SER A 775 -21.58 -53.96 3.80
N ILE A 776 -21.86 -52.93 4.61
CA ILE A 776 -22.77 -52.99 5.77
C ILE A 776 -23.89 -51.96 5.54
N SER A 777 -25.15 -52.33 5.79
CA SER A 777 -26.28 -51.41 5.64
C SER A 777 -26.12 -50.14 6.48
N LEU A 778 -26.65 -49.01 6.02
CA LEU A 778 -26.63 -47.73 6.73
C LEU A 778 -27.17 -47.84 8.17
N LYS A 779 -28.30 -48.55 8.34
CA LYS A 779 -28.94 -48.84 9.62
C LYS A 779 -27.97 -49.43 10.66
N HIS A 780 -27.22 -50.47 10.28
CA HIS A 780 -26.28 -51.12 11.19
C HIS A 780 -25.05 -50.24 11.49
N ARG A 781 -24.53 -49.54 10.48
CA ARG A 781 -23.38 -48.63 10.67
C ARG A 781 -23.67 -47.52 11.67
N VAL A 782 -24.84 -46.86 11.54
CA VAL A 782 -25.30 -45.79 12.44
C VAL A 782 -25.46 -46.31 13.86
N ARG A 783 -26.13 -47.46 14.04
CA ARG A 783 -26.45 -48.01 15.36
C ARG A 783 -25.20 -48.51 16.10
N TYR A 784 -24.32 -49.25 15.42
CA TYR A 784 -23.07 -49.73 16.02
C TYR A 784 -22.11 -48.57 16.30
N GLY A 785 -22.05 -47.57 15.41
CA GLY A 785 -21.27 -46.35 15.64
C GLY A 785 -21.75 -45.59 16.87
N PHE A 786 -23.07 -45.35 16.98
CA PHE A 786 -23.67 -44.70 18.14
C PHE A 786 -23.42 -45.47 19.43
N ALA A 787 -23.67 -46.78 19.44
CA ALA A 787 -23.46 -47.63 20.61
C ALA A 787 -22.00 -47.60 21.09
N ALA A 788 -21.04 -47.72 20.16
CA ALA A 788 -19.62 -47.65 20.49
C ALA A 788 -19.24 -46.30 21.11
N ILE A 789 -19.70 -45.19 20.53
CA ILE A 789 -19.42 -43.84 21.02
C ILE A 789 -19.96 -43.66 22.44
N VAL A 790 -21.26 -43.96 22.67
CA VAL A 790 -21.86 -43.70 23.98
C VAL A 790 -21.29 -44.60 25.07
N ILE A 791 -21.01 -45.88 24.79
CA ILE A 791 -20.42 -46.81 25.76
C ILE A 791 -19.01 -46.37 26.15
N LEU A 792 -18.17 -46.03 25.18
CA LEU A 792 -16.81 -45.57 25.44
C LEU A 792 -16.79 -44.24 26.19
N GLN A 793 -17.63 -43.27 25.79
CA GLN A 793 -17.76 -42.01 26.51
C GLN A 793 -18.22 -42.20 27.96
N GLY A 794 -19.18 -43.09 28.21
CA GLY A 794 -19.62 -43.40 29.58
C GLY A 794 -18.48 -43.96 30.44
N ALA A 795 -17.66 -44.87 29.89
CA ALA A 795 -16.48 -45.39 30.57
C ALA A 795 -15.45 -44.30 30.87
N TRP A 796 -15.17 -43.41 29.90
CA TRP A 796 -14.20 -42.33 30.07
C TRP A 796 -14.68 -41.24 31.03
N TRP A 797 -15.97 -40.87 31.02
CA TRP A 797 -16.52 -39.92 32.00
C TRP A 797 -16.56 -40.49 33.41
N THR A 798 -16.79 -41.80 33.55
CA THR A 798 -16.67 -42.49 34.84
C THR A 798 -15.23 -42.42 35.35
N TRP A 799 -14.26 -42.72 34.49
CA TRP A 799 -12.84 -42.61 34.82
C TRP A 799 -12.45 -41.17 35.20
N ALA A 800 -12.84 -40.18 34.39
CA ALA A 800 -12.60 -38.77 34.64
C ALA A 800 -13.17 -38.34 36.00
N THR A 801 -14.40 -38.75 36.31
CA THR A 801 -15.11 -38.45 37.57
C THR A 801 -14.31 -38.97 38.78
N VAL A 802 -13.83 -40.22 38.74
CA VAL A 802 -13.00 -40.80 39.80
C VAL A 802 -11.70 -40.01 39.98
N ILE A 803 -11.06 -39.61 38.88
CA ILE A 803 -9.79 -38.89 38.90
C ILE A 803 -9.97 -37.47 39.46
N VAL A 804 -10.92 -36.69 38.96
CA VAL A 804 -11.12 -35.30 39.41
C VAL A 804 -11.61 -35.22 40.85
N THR A 805 -12.42 -36.19 41.32
CA THR A 805 -12.84 -36.26 42.74
C THR A 805 -11.64 -36.44 43.67
N ARG A 806 -10.62 -37.17 43.21
CA ARG A 806 -9.37 -37.36 43.96
C ARG A 806 -8.50 -36.09 43.88
N TYR A 807 -8.31 -35.54 42.68
CA TYR A 807 -7.46 -34.37 42.46
C TYR A 807 -8.02 -33.10 43.13
N SER A 808 -9.34 -32.96 43.22
CA SER A 808 -9.97 -31.86 43.97
C SER A 808 -9.74 -31.94 45.48
N ARG A 809 -9.21 -33.05 46.01
CA ARG A 809 -8.82 -33.19 47.42
C ARG A 809 -7.32 -33.03 47.63
N THR A 810 -6.51 -33.54 46.69
CA THR A 810 -5.04 -33.59 46.82
C THR A 810 -4.32 -32.46 46.10
N HIS A 811 -5.02 -31.72 45.24
CA HIS A 811 -4.53 -30.62 44.40
C HIS A 811 -3.16 -30.87 43.75
N PRO A 812 -3.00 -31.98 42.99
CA PRO A 812 -1.72 -32.34 42.41
C PRO A 812 -1.41 -31.50 41.16
N THR A 813 -0.13 -31.44 40.79
CA THR A 813 0.30 -30.98 39.46
C THR A 813 1.27 -32.00 38.92
N TYR A 814 0.82 -32.81 37.96
CA TYR A 814 1.62 -33.91 37.42
C TYR A 814 2.50 -33.47 36.25
N ASP A 815 3.73 -33.93 36.28
CA ASP A 815 4.69 -33.90 35.18
C ASP A 815 4.87 -35.30 34.59
N TRP A 816 5.38 -35.41 33.36
CA TRP A 816 5.55 -36.71 32.69
C TRP A 816 6.57 -37.65 33.37
N VAL A 817 7.37 -37.15 34.32
CA VAL A 817 8.28 -37.97 35.12
C VAL A 817 7.59 -38.59 36.33
N ASP A 818 6.38 -38.14 36.67
CA ASP A 818 5.68 -38.58 37.88
C ASP A 818 5.06 -39.96 37.69
N PRO A 819 5.17 -40.87 38.67
CA PRO A 819 4.64 -42.24 38.56
C PRO A 819 3.13 -42.33 38.25
N GLU A 820 2.35 -41.34 38.68
CA GLU A 820 0.89 -41.31 38.48
C GLU A 820 0.46 -40.55 37.21
N PHE A 821 1.39 -39.98 36.46
CA PHE A 821 1.12 -39.18 35.26
C PHE A 821 0.22 -39.90 34.26
N GLY A 822 0.55 -41.15 33.93
CA GLY A 822 -0.18 -41.92 32.92
C GLY A 822 -1.66 -42.14 33.25
N GLY A 823 -1.98 -42.27 34.54
CA GLY A 823 -3.36 -42.49 35.00
C GLY A 823 -4.27 -41.27 34.85
N GLY A 824 -3.73 -40.06 34.92
CA GLY A 824 -4.47 -38.83 34.63
C GLY A 824 -4.37 -38.43 33.16
N PHE A 825 -3.17 -38.50 32.58
CA PHE A 825 -2.92 -38.06 31.20
C PHE A 825 -3.70 -38.90 30.18
N GLY A 826 -3.89 -40.20 30.46
CA GLY A 826 -4.75 -41.07 29.66
C GLY A 826 -6.19 -40.55 29.55
N VAL A 827 -6.77 -40.05 30.65
CA VAL A 827 -8.12 -39.46 30.66
C VAL A 827 -8.23 -38.35 29.62
N PHE A 828 -7.27 -37.42 29.60
CA PHE A 828 -7.26 -36.33 28.63
C PHE A 828 -7.25 -36.84 27.17
N ILE A 829 -6.38 -37.81 26.86
CA ILE A 829 -6.27 -38.37 25.50
C ILE A 829 -7.59 -39.06 25.09
N PHE A 830 -8.19 -39.85 25.97
CA PHE A 830 -9.44 -40.55 25.66
C PHE A 830 -10.64 -39.62 25.57
N LEU A 831 -10.72 -38.56 26.40
CA LEU A 831 -11.75 -37.53 26.25
C LEU A 831 -11.58 -36.76 24.92
N THR A 832 -10.34 -36.49 24.49
CA THR A 832 -10.04 -35.88 23.19
C THR A 832 -10.49 -36.78 22.03
N ILE A 833 -10.22 -38.09 22.12
CA ILE A 833 -10.74 -39.08 21.17
C ILE A 833 -12.27 -39.06 21.17
N GLY A 834 -12.89 -39.08 22.35
CA GLY A 834 -14.34 -39.10 22.52
C GLY A 834 -15.03 -37.89 21.95
N PHE A 835 -14.45 -36.70 22.14
CA PHE A 835 -14.88 -35.48 21.46
C PHE A 835 -14.82 -35.68 19.95
N GLN A 836 -13.67 -36.07 19.42
CA GLN A 836 -13.46 -36.15 17.98
C GLN A 836 -14.39 -37.13 17.26
N VAL A 837 -14.58 -38.33 17.81
CA VAL A 837 -15.46 -39.33 17.19
C VAL A 837 -16.93 -38.92 17.28
N ASN A 838 -17.35 -38.31 18.38
CA ASN A 838 -18.72 -37.82 18.52
C ASN A 838 -18.96 -36.60 17.60
N TYR A 839 -17.99 -35.71 17.52
CA TYR A 839 -18.00 -34.54 16.65
C TYR A 839 -18.19 -34.96 15.18
N LEU A 840 -17.38 -35.89 14.66
CA LEU A 840 -17.56 -36.42 13.30
C LEU A 840 -18.94 -37.07 13.11
N PHE A 841 -19.40 -37.82 14.13
CA PHE A 841 -20.71 -38.47 14.08
C PHE A 841 -21.87 -37.47 13.98
N LEU A 842 -21.79 -36.30 14.64
CA LEU A 842 -22.79 -35.24 14.53
C LEU A 842 -22.93 -34.71 13.10
N TYR A 843 -21.81 -34.47 12.41
CA TYR A 843 -21.80 -34.03 11.01
C TYR A 843 -22.43 -35.09 10.10
N PHE A 844 -22.15 -36.36 10.37
CA PHE A 844 -22.81 -37.46 9.68
C PHE A 844 -24.33 -37.50 9.94
N ILE A 845 -24.79 -37.26 11.18
CA ILE A 845 -26.22 -37.20 11.51
C ILE A 845 -26.92 -36.11 10.71
N ILE A 846 -26.43 -34.86 10.79
CA ILE A 846 -27.08 -33.72 10.11
C ILE A 846 -27.08 -33.88 8.59
N GLN A 847 -26.04 -34.51 8.04
CA GLN A 847 -25.95 -34.80 6.62
C GLN A 847 -26.98 -35.85 6.16
N ASN A 848 -27.36 -36.79 7.02
CA ASN A 848 -28.43 -37.74 6.72
C ASN A 848 -29.82 -37.12 6.91
N LEU A 849 -29.98 -36.21 7.88
CA LEU A 849 -31.23 -35.45 8.07
C LEU A 849 -31.52 -34.52 6.89
N ALA A 850 -30.49 -33.95 6.26
CA ALA A 850 -30.66 -33.08 5.10
C ALA A 850 -31.12 -33.80 3.82
N GLY A 851 -31.05 -35.14 3.75
CA GLY A 851 -31.62 -35.92 2.64
C GLY A 851 -31.02 -35.68 1.25
N GLY A 852 -29.99 -34.85 1.12
CA GLY A 852 -29.39 -34.45 -0.17
C GLY A 852 -29.96 -33.18 -0.78
N ASP A 853 -30.89 -32.49 -0.10
CA ASP A 853 -31.36 -31.14 -0.46
C ASP A 853 -30.30 -30.10 -0.06
N GLU A 854 -29.79 -29.34 -1.03
CA GLU A 854 -28.72 -28.35 -0.84
C GLU A 854 -29.12 -27.25 0.15
N ALA A 855 -30.37 -26.78 0.13
CA ALA A 855 -30.85 -25.75 1.05
C ALA A 855 -30.97 -26.29 2.49
N LEU A 856 -31.43 -27.53 2.65
CA LEU A 856 -31.46 -28.18 3.96
C LEU A 856 -30.06 -28.48 4.49
N VAL A 857 -29.10 -28.83 3.62
CA VAL A 857 -27.68 -29.01 4.03
C VAL A 857 -27.14 -27.72 4.65
N ILE A 858 -27.36 -26.57 4.00
CA ILE A 858 -26.89 -25.27 4.50
C ILE A 858 -27.60 -24.91 5.81
N ARG A 859 -28.91 -25.12 5.91
CA ARG A 859 -29.67 -24.80 7.14
C ARG A 859 -29.30 -25.70 8.30
N TYR A 860 -29.16 -27.02 8.10
CA TYR A 860 -28.70 -27.93 9.15
C TYR A 860 -27.25 -27.69 9.54
N ALA A 861 -26.38 -27.32 8.60
CA ALA A 861 -25.02 -26.86 8.88
C ALA A 861 -25.01 -25.63 9.78
N ALA A 862 -25.81 -24.61 9.45
CA ALA A 862 -25.95 -23.40 10.24
C ALA A 862 -26.51 -23.69 11.64
N LEU A 863 -27.55 -24.53 11.75
CA LEU A 863 -28.12 -24.93 13.03
C LEU A 863 -27.15 -25.71 13.90
N LEU A 864 -26.40 -26.65 13.33
CA LEU A 864 -25.37 -27.38 14.07
C LEU A 864 -24.34 -26.40 14.62
N ARG A 865 -23.72 -25.59 13.76
CA ARG A 865 -22.67 -24.64 14.17
C ARG A 865 -23.15 -23.61 15.18
N GLY A 866 -24.35 -23.06 15.00
CA GLY A 866 -24.96 -22.13 15.96
C GLY A 866 -25.23 -22.78 17.31
N THR A 867 -25.73 -24.02 17.31
CA THR A 867 -25.98 -24.79 18.55
C THR A 867 -24.67 -25.15 19.24
N GLU A 868 -23.65 -25.58 18.48
CA GLU A 868 -22.31 -25.87 19.01
C GLU A 868 -21.71 -24.63 19.69
N SER A 869 -21.77 -23.47 19.03
CA SER A 869 -21.24 -22.22 19.57
C SER A 869 -21.97 -21.77 20.83
N ALA A 870 -23.29 -21.93 20.90
CA ALA A 870 -24.07 -21.61 22.09
C ALA A 870 -23.67 -22.48 23.29
N TRP A 871 -23.50 -23.79 23.07
CA TRP A 871 -23.04 -24.71 24.12
C TRP A 871 -21.61 -24.47 24.54
N GLN A 872 -20.69 -24.17 23.61
CA GLN A 872 -19.30 -23.81 23.94
C GLN A 872 -19.21 -22.51 24.73
N ALA A 873 -20.02 -21.49 24.37
CA ALA A 873 -20.07 -20.24 25.14
C ALA A 873 -20.51 -20.50 26.59
N LEU A 874 -21.52 -21.36 26.77
CA LEU A 874 -21.95 -21.80 28.10
C LEU A 874 -20.87 -22.59 28.83
N SER A 875 -20.21 -23.53 28.14
CA SER A 875 -19.23 -24.42 28.76
C SER A 875 -17.99 -23.66 29.21
N TYR A 876 -17.39 -22.82 28.36
CA TYR A 876 -16.26 -21.96 28.73
C TYR A 876 -16.64 -20.93 29.81
N GLY A 877 -17.87 -20.42 29.79
CA GLY A 877 -18.40 -19.55 30.84
C GLY A 877 -18.48 -20.26 32.19
N LEU A 878 -19.00 -21.48 32.23
CA LEU A 878 -19.07 -22.28 33.47
C LEU A 878 -17.70 -22.74 33.95
N GLU A 879 -16.82 -23.21 33.07
CA GLU A 879 -15.44 -23.61 33.39
C GLU A 879 -14.58 -22.46 33.93
N SER A 880 -14.97 -21.20 33.73
CA SER A 880 -14.28 -20.07 34.36
C SER A 880 -14.52 -19.99 35.88
N LEU A 881 -15.55 -20.68 36.38
CA LEU A 881 -15.83 -20.81 37.81
C LEU A 881 -14.96 -21.92 38.40
N THR A 882 -14.23 -21.64 39.47
CA THR A 882 -13.30 -22.58 40.13
C THR A 882 -13.91 -23.95 40.43
N VAL A 883 -15.13 -23.98 40.97
CA VAL A 883 -15.83 -25.25 41.29
C VAL A 883 -16.10 -26.09 40.04
N PHE A 884 -16.49 -25.46 38.94
CA PHE A 884 -16.70 -26.15 37.66
C PHE A 884 -15.38 -26.61 37.08
N ALA A 885 -14.36 -25.74 37.08
CA ALA A 885 -13.02 -26.03 36.58
C ALA A 885 -12.41 -27.28 37.25
N GLU A 886 -12.52 -27.38 38.57
CA GLU A 886 -11.91 -28.47 39.32
C GLU A 886 -12.62 -29.82 39.14
N HIS A 887 -13.96 -29.83 39.08
CA HIS A 887 -14.74 -31.07 39.03
C HIS A 887 -16.18 -30.91 38.52
N GLY A 888 -16.83 -29.76 38.71
CA GLY A 888 -18.23 -29.56 38.31
C GLY A 888 -18.46 -29.69 36.80
N GLY A 889 -17.48 -29.33 35.97
CA GLY A 889 -17.49 -29.51 34.52
C GLY A 889 -17.62 -30.96 34.08
N VAL A 890 -16.80 -31.82 34.67
CA VAL A 890 -16.82 -33.27 34.43
C VAL A 890 -18.17 -33.87 34.84
N TYR A 891 -18.69 -33.49 36.01
CA TYR A 891 -19.98 -33.99 36.49
C TYR A 891 -21.13 -33.53 35.60
N MET A 892 -21.15 -32.24 35.25
CA MET A 892 -22.18 -31.66 34.37
C MET A 892 -22.18 -32.35 33.01
N ASN A 893 -21.01 -32.50 32.38
CA ASN A 893 -20.95 -33.11 31.06
C ASN A 893 -21.28 -34.60 31.10
N PHE A 894 -20.95 -35.31 32.19
CA PHE A 894 -21.36 -36.69 32.39
C PHE A 894 -22.89 -36.83 32.53
N CYS A 895 -23.53 -35.92 33.26
CA CYS A 895 -24.99 -35.85 33.32
C CYS A 895 -25.61 -35.51 31.96
N LEU A 896 -25.06 -34.53 31.23
CA LEU A 896 -25.51 -34.17 29.89
C LEU A 896 -25.40 -35.35 28.91
N TRP A 897 -24.29 -36.10 28.96
CA TRP A 897 -24.12 -37.35 28.21
C TRP A 897 -25.26 -38.33 28.50
N ALA A 898 -25.57 -38.59 29.77
CA ALA A 898 -26.62 -39.56 30.14
C ALA A 898 -28.02 -39.13 29.63
N VAL A 899 -28.36 -37.85 29.79
CA VAL A 899 -29.67 -37.31 29.38
C VAL A 899 -29.80 -37.23 27.85
N ALA A 900 -28.70 -37.03 27.12
CA ALA A 900 -28.72 -36.87 25.67
C ALA A 900 -28.96 -38.18 24.89
N ILE A 901 -28.70 -39.35 25.48
CA ILE A 901 -28.74 -40.65 24.76
C ILE A 901 -30.15 -40.97 24.24
N LEU A 902 -31.17 -40.89 25.11
CA LEU A 902 -32.53 -41.27 24.75
C LEU A 902 -33.13 -40.37 23.66
N PRO A 903 -33.08 -39.03 23.76
CA PRO A 903 -33.51 -38.14 22.68
C PRO A 903 -32.77 -38.43 21.37
N ALA A 904 -31.44 -38.54 21.38
CA ALA A 904 -30.66 -38.77 20.17
C ALA A 904 -31.04 -40.10 19.48
N TRP A 905 -31.29 -41.15 20.28
CA TRP A 905 -31.72 -42.44 19.75
C TRP A 905 -33.04 -42.38 18.98
N THR A 906 -33.97 -41.50 19.38
CA THR A 906 -35.25 -41.35 18.68
C THR A 906 -35.09 -40.87 17.23
N VAL A 907 -34.00 -40.18 16.92
CA VAL A 907 -33.67 -39.72 15.56
C VAL A 907 -32.86 -40.78 14.83
N LEU A 908 -31.79 -41.25 15.46
CA LEU A 908 -30.83 -42.19 14.88
C LEU A 908 -31.45 -43.52 14.46
N ARG A 909 -32.47 -44.01 15.18
CA ARG A 909 -33.10 -45.29 14.87
C ARG A 909 -33.78 -45.32 13.49
N HIS A 910 -34.25 -44.18 12.99
CA HIS A 910 -34.94 -44.07 11.70
C HIS A 910 -33.98 -43.86 10.52
N ILE A 911 -32.70 -43.54 10.78
CA ILE A 911 -31.69 -43.39 9.72
C ILE A 911 -31.43 -44.76 9.08
N GLY A 912 -31.73 -44.87 7.78
CA GLY A 912 -31.58 -46.11 7.01
C GLY A 912 -32.75 -47.09 7.10
N GLU A 913 -33.92 -46.68 7.59
CA GLU A 913 -35.18 -47.43 7.46
C GLU A 913 -35.93 -46.97 6.20
N THR A 914 -36.07 -47.85 5.20
CA THR A 914 -36.89 -47.60 4.01
C THR A 914 -38.35 -47.45 4.43
N THR A 915 -38.88 -46.23 4.37
CA THR A 915 -40.32 -46.00 4.41
C THR A 915 -40.78 -45.77 2.96
N THR A 916 -41.61 -46.66 2.48
CA THR A 916 -42.23 -46.67 1.14
C THR A 916 -43.19 -45.49 0.95
N THR A 917 -42.99 -44.70 -0.11
CA THR A 917 -44.05 -44.31 -1.08
C THR A 917 -43.41 -43.81 -2.39
N PRO A 918 -44.01 -44.06 -3.57
CA PRO A 918 -43.31 -44.16 -4.85
C PRO A 918 -43.47 -42.93 -5.74
N THR A 919 -42.42 -42.62 -6.52
CA THR A 919 -42.44 -42.52 -8.00
C THR A 919 -41.00 -42.25 -8.43
N ASP A 920 -40.36 -43.25 -9.03
CA ASP A 920 -39.35 -43.06 -10.10
C ASP A 920 -38.94 -44.44 -10.61
N SER A 921 -39.85 -45.01 -11.40
CA SER A 921 -39.61 -46.20 -12.21
C SER A 921 -38.82 -45.86 -13.49
N ASP A 922 -37.70 -45.11 -13.40
CA ASP A 922 -36.97 -44.72 -14.61
C ASP A 922 -35.43 -44.65 -14.54
N VAL A 923 -34.79 -45.14 -13.47
CA VAL A 923 -33.30 -45.03 -13.34
C VAL A 923 -32.57 -46.38 -13.29
N THR A 924 -33.25 -47.51 -13.11
CA THR A 924 -32.59 -48.79 -12.84
C THR A 924 -32.04 -49.56 -14.05
N THR A 925 -32.11 -49.01 -15.27
CA THR A 925 -31.58 -49.71 -16.46
C THR A 925 -30.35 -49.04 -17.10
N LYS A 926 -29.95 -47.81 -16.70
CA LYS A 926 -28.79 -47.12 -17.32
C LYS A 926 -27.49 -47.06 -16.50
N GLN A 927 -27.47 -47.58 -15.27
CA GLN A 927 -26.25 -47.53 -14.42
C GLN A 927 -25.40 -48.82 -14.40
N ARG A 928 -25.76 -49.85 -15.18
CA ARG A 928 -24.96 -51.09 -15.26
C ARG A 928 -23.98 -51.18 -16.43
N GLU A 929 -23.88 -50.16 -17.30
CA GLU A 929 -22.98 -50.21 -18.47
C GLU A 929 -21.77 -49.27 -18.42
N VAL A 930 -21.57 -48.45 -17.38
CA VAL A 930 -20.46 -47.46 -17.35
C VAL A 930 -19.30 -47.85 -16.43
N ALA A 931 -19.40 -48.95 -15.67
CA ALA A 931 -18.30 -49.44 -14.82
C ALA A 931 -17.54 -50.58 -15.52
N GLY A 932 -16.71 -50.23 -16.49
CA GLY A 932 -15.67 -51.12 -17.02
C GLY A 932 -14.58 -51.35 -15.98
N VAL A 933 -14.78 -52.30 -15.08
CA VAL A 933 -13.73 -52.87 -14.21
C VAL A 933 -13.86 -54.39 -14.26
N LYS A 934 -12.89 -55.05 -14.90
CA LYS A 934 -12.68 -56.49 -14.79
C LYS A 934 -12.02 -56.78 -13.43
N VAL A 935 -12.64 -57.73 -12.72
CA VAL A 935 -12.22 -58.55 -11.56
C VAL A 935 -11.03 -58.06 -10.74
#